data_AF-A0A8J3MPF8-F1
#
_entry.id   AF-A0A8J3MPF8-F1
#
_cell.length_a   1.000
_cell.length_b   1.000
_cell.length_c   1.000
_cell.angle_alpha   90.00
_cell.angle_beta   90.00
_cell.angle_gamma   90.00
#
_symmetry.space_group_name_H-M   'P 1'
#
loop_
_entity.id
_entity.type
_entity.pdbx_description
1 polymer ?
#
loop_
_entity_poly.entity_id
_entity_poly.type
_entity_poly.pdbx_seq_one_letter_code
_entity_poly.pdbx_strand_id
1 'polypeptide(L)'
;MNEPENISNKKLTLASFNLSKDKCNDRLKSSSSADNLYSVKGGTAVEVKRKKKSNSLDSVLQGEDIDGSLTRQEQVSRINAFYNAALTKQEVKSHYKQEDKHIEKDVIEENQNLENVKCIDDNKKNIKETNRDDQKFKKAKPNINKNQSSNTYSKHEKFALEKALVQDRNDEPIQPFGIRAKKNKRSKSIKRSNISREILIPGEITVRELAKRMAERGKDVLNTLSKIGKIIKLDDFLDPDIACEIAMSFNHTFKMVGGSQMEEKILQIDEKLPKLPRPPIVTFMGHVDHGKTSLLDLFRKSNVAEKESGGITQKIGAYQTITQGGHKITFVDTPGHEAFTTMRACGANVTDIVVLVVAADDGIMTQTVEAISHAKAANVPIIVAVNKIDKVSNVEGSVTKIANNLLQYDLIPETLGGDIIIVPVSAKQKINLEKLEEAIVLIGELINLRAVTDCHASGIVIESKVDKSRGILATLVVQQGTLKIGDIIVIGNGYGKIRSMFDHNGKNEKVALPSAPIEVAGLDIIPSSGDQFVIVESEKQAREVVEYRNNLSNNKVSTDSIDIFSQENNVTKIPIILKCDVTGSIEAIRNAIVKLSNEEVKVNVLHSGIGVITESDILLAEASQAIILAFNVKTDPRVREFIKQKKIDIRFYDIIYELINDIKDFLNSKLKPVIQEYNVGLASVREVFSIDKTVSIVGCHVTNGMIKKGALVRLKRNDKLIYEGEVKILRRFKDDVKEVKSGFECGISLSGCTSVQPNDTIEAFELVKKQAKLN
;
A
#
# COMPACT_ATOMS: atom_id res chain seq x y z
N MET A 1 13.44 -63.15 3.11
CA MET A 1 14.26 -62.12 2.44
C MET A 1 13.98 -60.82 3.19
N ASN A 2 14.67 -60.49 4.29
CA ASN A 2 16.12 -60.42 4.55
C ASN A 2 16.79 -59.34 3.67
N GLU A 3 17.64 -58.43 4.18
CA GLU A 3 17.88 -57.93 5.57
C GLU A 3 18.86 -56.72 5.49
N PRO A 4 18.91 -55.83 6.50
CA PRO A 4 19.95 -54.80 6.58
C PRO A 4 21.05 -55.16 7.62
N GLU A 5 22.27 -55.46 7.15
CA GLU A 5 23.49 -55.45 7.98
C GLU A 5 24.25 -54.13 7.71
N ASN A 6 24.66 -53.29 8.68
CA ASN A 6 25.42 -53.48 9.94
C ASN A 6 26.96 -53.47 9.70
N ILE A 7 27.77 -53.31 10.76
CA ILE A 7 29.23 -53.00 10.81
C ILE A 7 29.56 -51.49 10.85
N SER A 8 30.49 -50.99 11.68
CA SER A 8 30.68 -51.11 13.15
C SER A 8 31.74 -50.10 13.65
N ASN A 9 31.78 -49.87 14.96
CA ASN A 9 32.70 -48.95 15.65
C ASN A 9 34.21 -49.25 15.49
N LYS A 10 35.05 -48.20 15.57
CA LYS A 10 36.37 -48.28 16.22
C LYS A 10 36.57 -47.15 17.24
N LYS A 11 36.87 -47.55 18.48
CA LYS A 11 37.40 -46.68 19.56
C LYS A 11 38.93 -46.58 19.43
N LEU A 12 39.54 -45.55 20.04
CA LEU A 12 40.88 -45.45 20.68
C LEU A 12 41.16 -43.94 20.94
N THR A 13 41.82 -43.42 21.99
CA THR A 13 42.03 -43.80 23.42
C THR A 13 42.87 -42.69 24.10
N LEU A 14 42.63 -42.40 25.40
CA LEU A 14 43.65 -41.93 26.39
C LEU A 14 44.37 -40.57 26.11
N ALA A 15 45.04 -39.88 27.04
CA ALA A 15 45.12 -39.97 28.51
C ALA A 15 45.35 -38.59 29.18
N SER A 16 45.09 -38.56 30.49
CA SER A 16 45.28 -37.50 31.50
C SER A 16 46.73 -37.05 31.80
N PHE A 17 46.92 -35.82 32.32
CA PHE A 17 47.71 -35.40 33.53
C PHE A 17 47.45 -33.85 33.71
N ASN A 18 47.00 -33.27 34.85
CA ASN A 18 47.58 -33.08 36.20
C ASN A 18 48.92 -32.27 36.19
N LEU A 19 49.19 -31.27 37.07
CA LEU A 19 48.54 -30.84 38.34
C LEU A 19 48.95 -29.40 38.78
N SER A 20 48.07 -28.61 39.42
CA SER A 20 48.35 -27.45 40.35
C SER A 20 49.15 -26.23 39.80
N LYS A 21 49.22 -25.02 40.36
CA LYS A 21 48.59 -24.19 41.45
C LYS A 21 48.91 -22.71 41.04
N ASP A 22 48.36 -21.59 41.53
CA ASP A 22 47.83 -21.16 42.84
C ASP A 22 47.16 -19.76 42.64
N LYS A 23 46.15 -19.38 43.47
CA LYS A 23 45.68 -17.98 43.72
C LYS A 23 45.09 -17.15 42.53
N CYS A 24 44.27 -16.11 42.76
CA CYS A 24 43.24 -15.83 43.77
C CYS A 24 42.39 -14.62 43.28
N ASN A 25 41.10 -14.57 43.63
CA ASN A 25 40.16 -13.44 43.80
C ASN A 25 40.35 -12.07 43.08
N ASP A 26 39.29 -11.32 42.74
CA ASP A 26 37.84 -11.55 42.58
C ASP A 26 37.18 -10.22 42.13
N ARG A 27 35.91 -10.26 41.68
CA ARG A 27 34.79 -9.32 41.91
C ARG A 27 33.93 -8.97 40.69
N LEU A 28 32.73 -9.58 40.70
CA LEU A 28 31.55 -9.16 39.94
C LEU A 28 30.85 -7.95 40.58
N LYS A 29 29.95 -7.33 39.81
CA LYS A 29 28.89 -6.43 40.32
C LYS A 29 27.74 -7.25 40.90
N SER A 30 27.09 -6.76 41.95
CA SER A 30 25.64 -6.95 42.18
C SER A 30 25.10 -5.93 43.19
N SER A 31 23.79 -5.83 43.30
CA SER A 31 23.06 -4.76 44.02
C SER A 31 22.21 -5.31 45.17
N SER A 32 22.12 -4.57 46.28
CA SER A 32 21.00 -4.67 47.23
C SER A 32 20.79 -3.34 47.99
N SER A 33 19.57 -3.13 48.45
CA SER A 33 19.06 -1.97 49.21
C SER A 33 19.51 -1.93 50.67
N ALA A 34 19.69 -0.73 51.25
CA ALA A 34 18.94 -0.20 52.41
C ALA A 34 19.60 1.04 53.07
N ASP A 35 18.76 1.85 53.71
CA ASP A 35 18.98 2.73 54.88
C ASP A 35 20.11 3.78 54.99
N ASN A 36 19.70 5.04 54.72
CA ASN A 36 19.46 6.10 55.72
C ASN A 36 20.57 6.73 56.61
N LEU A 37 20.33 8.03 56.89
CA LEU A 37 20.85 8.93 57.94
C LEU A 37 22.31 9.51 57.90
N TYR A 38 22.35 10.83 57.64
CA TYR A 38 23.00 11.90 58.44
C TYR A 38 24.52 11.92 58.79
N SER A 39 25.16 13.00 58.32
CA SER A 39 26.03 13.92 59.13
C SER A 39 27.49 13.47 59.44
N VAL A 40 28.47 14.31 59.86
CA VAL A 40 28.69 15.78 59.84
C VAL A 40 30.18 16.09 60.18
N LYS A 41 30.79 17.14 59.58
CA LYS A 41 32.20 17.61 59.80
C LYS A 41 33.26 16.52 59.47
N GLY A 42 34.57 16.77 59.37
CA GLY A 42 35.47 17.94 59.37
C GLY A 42 36.91 17.34 59.30
N GLY A 43 37.98 17.92 58.73
CA GLY A 43 38.36 19.30 58.51
C GLY A 43 39.82 19.44 59.01
N THR A 44 40.75 19.93 58.17
CA THR A 44 42.21 20.21 58.48
C THR A 44 43.12 19.02 58.89
N ALA A 45 44.44 19.01 58.63
CA ALA A 45 45.32 19.69 57.65
C ALA A 45 46.77 19.11 57.71
N VAL A 46 47.65 19.43 56.74
CA VAL A 46 49.15 19.52 56.88
C VAL A 46 49.91 18.15 57.07
N GLU A 47 51.13 17.85 56.57
CA GLU A 47 52.18 18.61 55.82
C GLU A 47 53.09 17.74 54.88
N VAL A 48 53.36 18.25 53.66
CA VAL A 48 54.62 18.37 52.87
C VAL A 48 55.81 17.38 52.98
N LYS A 49 56.28 16.87 51.82
CA LYS A 49 57.68 16.95 51.24
C LYS A 49 57.72 16.29 49.84
N ARG A 50 58.13 16.90 48.70
CA ARG A 50 59.29 17.72 48.23
C ARG A 50 60.50 16.93 47.64
N LYS A 51 60.71 17.03 46.31
CA LYS A 51 62.00 17.25 45.58
C LYS A 51 61.69 17.45 44.07
N LYS A 52 61.98 18.62 43.49
CA LYS A 52 63.22 19.09 42.77
C LYS A 52 63.27 18.58 41.31
N LYS A 53 63.10 19.45 40.28
CA LYS A 53 64.00 20.51 39.72
C LYS A 53 64.91 19.95 38.61
N SER A 54 65.21 20.65 37.51
CA SER A 54 64.70 21.92 36.92
C SER A 54 65.06 21.92 35.40
N ASN A 55 64.70 22.86 34.51
CA ASN A 55 64.82 24.34 34.44
C ASN A 55 63.63 24.92 33.62
N SER A 56 63.21 26.20 33.56
CA SER A 56 63.75 27.56 33.83
C SER A 56 64.72 28.13 32.78
N LEU A 57 64.66 29.41 32.34
CA LEU A 57 63.75 30.56 32.57
C LEU A 57 63.90 31.51 31.34
N ASP A 58 62.96 32.37 30.96
CA ASP A 58 62.53 33.68 31.50
C ASP A 58 61.25 34.12 30.72
N SER A 59 60.34 35.01 31.12
CA SER A 59 59.89 35.68 32.36
C SER A 59 58.52 36.36 32.01
N VAL A 60 57.68 37.05 32.81
CA VAL A 60 57.73 37.75 34.12
C VAL A 60 56.36 37.52 34.87
N LEU A 61 56.31 37.91 36.16
CA LEU A 61 55.21 38.16 37.12
C LEU A 61 53.80 38.52 36.55
N GLN A 62 52.65 38.06 37.09
CA GLN A 62 52.01 38.32 38.41
C GLN A 62 51.66 39.81 38.65
N GLY A 63 50.66 40.26 39.44
CA GLY A 63 49.66 39.58 40.27
C GLY A 63 49.07 40.55 41.34
N GLU A 64 47.89 40.39 41.95
CA GLU A 64 46.70 39.53 41.73
C GLU A 64 45.45 40.21 42.42
N ASP A 65 44.23 39.97 41.88
CA ASP A 65 42.84 39.99 42.43
C ASP A 65 42.27 41.02 43.46
N ILE A 66 41.09 41.62 43.12
CA ILE A 66 39.97 41.95 44.05
C ILE A 66 38.61 41.71 43.33
N ASP A 67 37.64 41.17 44.08
CA ASP A 67 36.19 41.00 43.81
C ASP A 67 35.70 40.06 42.69
N GLY A 68 34.57 39.41 43.00
CA GLY A 68 34.05 38.23 42.30
C GLY A 68 33.55 38.52 40.88
N SER A 69 34.25 37.96 39.89
CA SER A 69 33.86 37.98 38.48
C SER A 69 34.30 36.69 37.77
N LEU A 70 33.71 36.37 36.60
CA LEU A 70 34.15 35.23 35.78
C LEU A 70 35.64 35.35 35.47
N THR A 71 36.35 34.24 35.24
CA THR A 71 37.78 34.34 34.90
C THR A 71 37.97 35.20 33.65
N ARG A 72 39.08 35.95 33.57
CA ARG A 72 39.32 36.88 32.47
C ARG A 72 39.34 36.18 31.09
N GLN A 73 39.70 34.90 31.07
CA GLN A 73 39.56 34.04 29.90
C GLN A 73 38.09 33.75 29.55
N GLU A 74 37.24 33.32 30.50
CA GLU A 74 35.79 33.12 30.24
C GLU A 74 35.08 34.43 29.84
N GLN A 75 35.48 35.56 30.41
CA GLN A 75 34.97 36.88 30.01
C GLN A 75 35.36 37.19 28.56
N VAL A 76 36.64 37.04 28.19
CA VAL A 76 37.11 37.24 26.82
C VAL A 76 36.49 36.22 25.85
N SER A 77 36.30 34.96 26.25
CA SER A 77 35.58 33.97 25.45
C SER A 77 34.12 34.36 25.21
N ARG A 78 33.41 34.88 26.23
CA ARG A 78 32.04 35.41 26.05
C ARG A 78 32.01 36.67 25.19
N ILE A 79 32.95 37.60 25.39
CA ILE A 79 33.04 38.84 24.60
C ILE A 79 33.35 38.51 23.14
N ASN A 80 34.31 37.63 22.86
CA ASN A 80 34.66 37.19 21.51
C ASN A 80 33.51 36.40 20.86
N ALA A 81 32.82 35.52 21.61
CA ALA A 81 31.62 34.85 21.09
C ALA A 81 30.50 35.84 20.74
N PHE A 82 30.29 36.87 21.57
CA PHE A 82 29.29 37.91 21.33
C PHE A 82 29.70 38.83 20.17
N TYR A 83 30.98 39.14 20.02
CA TYR A 83 31.55 39.94 18.93
C TYR A 83 31.47 39.20 17.59
N ASN A 84 31.81 37.90 17.56
CA ASN A 84 31.67 37.06 16.37
C ASN A 84 30.19 36.84 16.00
N ALA A 85 29.30 36.74 16.99
CA ALA A 85 27.84 36.70 16.78
C ALA A 85 27.25 38.07 16.36
N ALA A 86 27.95 39.18 16.59
CA ALA A 86 27.60 40.51 16.10
C ALA A 86 28.13 40.75 14.68
N LEU A 87 29.37 40.31 14.39
CA LEU A 87 29.99 40.32 13.06
C LEU A 87 29.15 39.53 12.06
N THR A 88 28.84 38.25 12.34
CA THR A 88 27.97 37.44 11.48
C THR A 88 26.58 38.06 11.28
N LYS A 89 26.02 38.75 12.29
CA LYS A 89 24.76 39.52 12.15
C LYS A 89 24.89 40.84 11.39
N GLN A 90 26.10 41.37 11.22
CA GLN A 90 26.40 42.51 10.35
C GLN A 90 26.70 42.05 8.92
N GLU A 91 27.49 41.00 8.74
CA GLU A 91 27.83 40.36 7.46
C GLU A 91 26.56 39.92 6.72
N VAL A 92 25.66 39.20 7.39
CA VAL A 92 24.34 38.82 6.84
C VAL A 92 23.50 40.06 6.51
N LYS A 93 23.63 41.17 7.25
CA LYS A 93 22.94 42.44 6.96
C LYS A 93 23.60 43.29 5.87
N SER A 94 24.85 43.01 5.49
CA SER A 94 25.47 43.59 4.29
C SER A 94 25.15 42.78 3.04
N HIS A 95 25.12 41.44 3.10
CA HIS A 95 24.70 40.60 1.98
C HIS A 95 23.27 40.92 1.54
N TYR A 96 22.30 40.92 2.48
CA TYR A 96 20.92 41.39 2.25
C TYR A 96 20.78 42.91 2.02
N LYS A 97 21.87 43.62 1.68
CA LYS A 97 21.87 45.01 1.19
C LYS A 97 22.70 45.22 -0.08
N GLN A 98 23.31 44.16 -0.60
CA GLN A 98 24.01 44.15 -1.87
C GLN A 98 23.18 43.42 -2.95
N GLU A 99 22.43 42.38 -2.59
CA GLU A 99 21.53 41.68 -3.51
C GLU A 99 20.34 42.57 -3.94
N ASP A 100 19.70 43.28 -2.99
CA ASP A 100 18.67 44.31 -3.23
C ASP A 100 19.14 45.52 -4.08
N LYS A 101 20.41 45.55 -4.53
CA LYS A 101 20.98 46.62 -5.36
C LYS A 101 21.44 46.19 -6.74
N HIS A 102 21.32 44.92 -7.08
CA HIS A 102 21.62 44.40 -8.42
C HIS A 102 20.38 44.21 -9.31
N ILE A 103 19.16 44.38 -8.78
CA ILE A 103 17.91 44.24 -9.56
C ILE A 103 17.41 45.60 -10.13
N GLU A 104 17.86 46.74 -9.59
CA GLU A 104 17.51 48.10 -10.10
C GLU A 104 18.52 48.68 -11.12
N LYS A 105 19.29 47.84 -11.84
CA LYS A 105 20.24 48.32 -12.86
C LYS A 105 20.06 47.71 -14.25
N ASP A 106 19.68 46.44 -14.33
CA ASP A 106 19.64 45.69 -15.60
C ASP A 106 18.36 45.99 -16.43
N VAL A 107 17.70 47.12 -16.17
CA VAL A 107 16.46 47.59 -16.83
C VAL A 107 16.66 48.96 -17.51
N ILE A 108 17.89 49.50 -17.51
CA ILE A 108 18.17 50.88 -17.96
C ILE A 108 19.05 50.96 -19.24
N GLU A 109 19.77 49.90 -19.64
CA GLU A 109 20.77 49.99 -20.72
C GLU A 109 20.28 49.67 -22.16
N GLU A 110 19.00 49.32 -22.39
CA GLU A 110 18.49 49.08 -23.77
C GLU A 110 17.79 50.29 -24.45
N ASN A 111 17.59 51.42 -23.76
CA ASN A 111 16.84 52.57 -24.31
C ASN A 111 17.68 53.86 -24.45
N GLN A 112 18.92 53.74 -24.96
CA GLN A 112 19.75 54.90 -25.37
C GLN A 112 20.41 54.72 -26.76
N ASN A 113 19.64 54.30 -27.76
CA ASN A 113 20.00 54.45 -29.17
C ASN A 113 18.80 54.92 -30.00
N LEU A 114 19.07 55.64 -31.10
CA LEU A 114 18.11 56.14 -32.10
C LEU A 114 17.22 57.35 -31.72
N GLU A 115 17.83 58.45 -31.26
CA GLU A 115 17.38 59.76 -31.75
C GLU A 115 18.04 60.05 -33.11
N ASN A 116 17.27 60.04 -34.21
CA ASN A 116 17.41 60.91 -35.39
C ASN A 116 16.45 60.52 -36.53
N VAL A 117 15.41 61.34 -36.78
CA VAL A 117 15.07 61.98 -38.07
C VAL A 117 13.74 62.76 -37.91
N LYS A 118 13.54 63.79 -38.74
CA LYS A 118 12.56 64.88 -38.55
C LYS A 118 11.20 64.62 -39.21
N CYS A 119 10.17 65.15 -38.54
CA CYS A 119 8.96 65.83 -39.05
C CYS A 119 8.13 65.23 -40.20
N ILE A 120 6.81 65.23 -40.01
CA ILE A 120 5.85 66.09 -40.74
C ILE A 120 4.56 66.25 -39.91
N ASP A 121 3.81 67.31 -40.19
CA ASP A 121 2.60 67.82 -39.50
C ASP A 121 1.37 66.87 -39.59
N ASP A 122 0.18 67.10 -38.98
CA ASP A 122 -0.45 68.38 -38.63
C ASP A 122 -1.65 68.26 -37.62
N ASN A 123 -2.07 69.42 -37.10
CA ASN A 123 -3.41 69.81 -36.61
C ASN A 123 -3.89 69.62 -35.15
N LYS A 124 -3.66 70.70 -34.37
CA LYS A 124 -4.68 71.57 -33.69
C LYS A 124 -5.25 71.26 -32.27
N LYS A 125 -4.84 72.13 -31.31
CA LYS A 125 -5.65 73.04 -30.43
C LYS A 125 -6.61 72.44 -29.36
N ASN A 126 -6.87 73.04 -28.18
CA ASN A 126 -6.36 74.25 -27.52
C ASN A 126 -6.72 74.34 -25.99
N ILE A 127 -5.77 74.83 -25.16
CA ILE A 127 -5.92 75.86 -24.07
C ILE A 127 -6.79 75.62 -22.78
N LYS A 128 -6.09 75.58 -21.61
CA LYS A 128 -6.31 76.15 -20.23
C LYS A 128 -7.69 76.01 -19.51
N GLU A 129 -7.78 75.72 -18.20
CA GLU A 129 -7.45 76.50 -16.97
C GLU A 129 -7.25 75.51 -15.76
N THR A 130 -6.38 75.62 -14.71
CA THR A 130 -6.05 76.64 -13.66
C THR A 130 -7.19 76.89 -12.64
N ASN A 131 -7.10 76.75 -11.30
CA ASN A 131 -6.03 76.52 -10.28
C ASN A 131 -6.57 75.58 -9.13
N ARG A 132 -6.07 75.37 -7.89
CA ARG A 132 -5.11 76.03 -6.94
C ARG A 132 -4.47 75.05 -5.92
N ASP A 133 -3.19 75.26 -5.63
CA ASP A 133 -2.54 75.53 -4.32
C ASP A 133 -2.88 74.73 -3.02
N ASP A 134 -2.26 73.55 -2.85
CA ASP A 134 -1.06 73.26 -2.00
C ASP A 134 -0.91 73.70 -0.49
N GLN A 135 -0.36 72.78 0.35
CA GLN A 135 0.42 72.95 1.63
C GLN A 135 -0.30 73.36 2.96
N LYS A 136 0.11 72.97 4.22
CA LYS A 136 1.16 72.03 4.76
C LYS A 136 0.98 71.69 6.29
N PHE A 137 1.69 70.64 6.76
CA PHE A 137 2.32 70.40 8.11
C PHE A 137 1.58 69.84 9.37
N LYS A 138 2.11 68.69 9.89
CA LYS A 138 2.59 68.35 11.29
C LYS A 138 1.61 68.43 12.51
N LYS A 139 1.74 67.67 13.64
CA LYS A 139 2.60 66.53 14.09
C LYS A 139 2.03 65.87 15.41
N ALA A 140 2.50 64.64 15.71
CA ALA A 140 2.72 64.04 17.06
C ALA A 140 1.56 63.30 17.83
N LYS A 141 1.99 62.60 18.90
CA LYS A 141 1.37 61.54 19.75
C LYS A 141 1.07 62.08 21.20
N PRO A 142 0.55 61.37 22.26
CA PRO A 142 0.59 59.89 22.53
C PRO A 142 -0.50 59.21 23.42
N ASN A 143 -0.29 57.89 23.68
CA ASN A 143 -0.67 57.03 24.85
C ASN A 143 -2.16 56.82 25.26
N ILE A 144 -2.73 55.59 25.30
CA ILE A 144 -2.51 54.36 26.13
C ILE A 144 -3.26 54.37 27.49
N ASN A 145 -4.36 53.59 27.62
CA ASN A 145 -4.50 52.40 28.50
C ASN A 145 -5.95 51.84 28.57
N LYS A 146 -6.10 50.49 28.62
CA LYS A 146 -7.00 49.62 29.46
C LYS A 146 -8.53 49.94 29.59
N ASN A 147 -9.45 48.99 29.83
CA ASN A 147 -9.34 47.58 30.25
C ASN A 147 -10.64 46.76 29.95
N GLN A 148 -10.53 45.42 29.92
CA GLN A 148 -11.46 44.38 30.47
C GLN A 148 -12.99 44.48 30.21
N SER A 149 -13.66 43.53 29.49
CA SER A 149 -14.19 42.21 29.95
C SER A 149 -15.29 42.28 31.03
N SER A 150 -16.38 41.47 31.07
CA SER A 150 -16.99 40.46 30.18
C SER A 150 -18.25 39.86 30.87
N ASN A 151 -19.20 39.30 30.11
CA ASN A 151 -20.17 38.25 30.52
C ASN A 151 -21.38 38.50 31.48
N THR A 152 -22.55 38.08 30.95
CA THR A 152 -23.61 37.20 31.56
C THR A 152 -24.83 37.71 32.34
N TYR A 153 -25.92 36.92 32.21
CA TYR A 153 -27.25 36.91 32.88
C TYR A 153 -28.23 38.04 32.51
N SER A 154 -29.57 37.84 32.46
CA SER A 154 -30.46 36.65 32.53
C SER A 154 -31.62 36.87 31.54
N LYS A 155 -32.15 35.94 30.72
CA LYS A 155 -32.80 34.62 30.94
C LYS A 155 -34.22 34.69 31.60
N HIS A 156 -35.22 34.22 30.84
CA HIS A 156 -36.62 33.83 31.16
C HIS A 156 -37.67 34.89 31.55
N GLU A 157 -38.58 35.19 30.61
CA GLU A 157 -40.03 34.86 30.55
C GLU A 157 -40.51 35.18 29.11
N LYS A 158 -41.57 34.63 28.49
CA LYS A 158 -42.55 33.55 28.80
C LYS A 158 -42.95 32.88 27.46
N PHE A 159 -43.65 31.74 27.48
CA PHE A 159 -44.10 31.01 26.27
C PHE A 159 -45.63 30.82 26.27
N ALA A 160 -46.22 30.67 25.08
CA ALA A 160 -47.59 30.22 24.77
C ALA A 160 -48.80 31.17 24.97
N LEU A 161 -49.84 30.92 24.15
CA LEU A 161 -51.13 31.63 23.91
C LEU A 161 -51.00 33.03 23.26
N GLU A 162 -51.31 33.28 21.99
CA GLU A 162 -52.22 32.71 20.96
C GLU A 162 -53.67 33.27 20.93
N LYS A 163 -54.06 33.82 19.75
CA LYS A 163 -55.43 34.10 19.25
C LYS A 163 -56.35 35.07 20.01
N ALA A 164 -56.18 36.36 19.71
CA ALA A 164 -57.24 37.30 19.31
C ALA A 164 -56.56 38.45 18.50
N LEU A 165 -57.15 39.11 17.49
CA LEU A 165 -58.53 39.20 17.01
C LEU A 165 -58.64 38.88 15.50
N VAL A 166 -59.84 38.57 15.03
CA VAL A 166 -60.23 38.43 13.61
C VAL A 166 -61.57 39.15 13.41
N GLN A 167 -61.78 39.72 12.21
CA GLN A 167 -62.91 40.58 11.78
C GLN A 167 -62.81 42.04 12.31
N ASP A 168 -63.23 43.07 11.57
CA ASP A 168 -64.31 43.13 10.56
C ASP A 168 -63.94 43.36 9.07
N ARG A 169 -64.98 43.41 8.22
CA ARG A 169 -64.95 43.63 6.76
C ARG A 169 -65.94 44.73 6.33
N ASN A 170 -65.48 45.58 5.41
CA ASN A 170 -66.18 46.13 4.23
C ASN A 170 -67.49 46.97 4.36
N ASP A 171 -67.81 47.64 3.23
CA ASP A 171 -69.13 48.08 2.71
C ASP A 171 -69.88 49.26 3.43
N GLU A 172 -70.67 50.14 2.79
CA GLU A 172 -70.72 50.66 1.39
C GLU A 172 -71.32 52.12 1.36
N PRO A 173 -72.34 52.57 0.55
CA PRO A 173 -72.06 53.47 -0.58
C PRO A 173 -72.97 54.72 -0.75
N ILE A 174 -72.62 55.60 -1.70
CA ILE A 174 -73.49 56.58 -2.43
C ILE A 174 -72.64 57.29 -3.53
N GLN A 175 -73.11 57.88 -4.64
CA GLN A 175 -74.17 57.66 -5.66
C GLN A 175 -74.11 58.87 -6.66
N PRO A 176 -74.82 58.92 -7.83
CA PRO A 176 -75.25 57.87 -8.77
C PRO A 176 -74.97 58.20 -10.28
N PHE A 177 -75.41 57.32 -11.19
CA PHE A 177 -75.58 57.47 -12.67
C PHE A 177 -74.35 57.76 -13.58
N GLY A 178 -74.21 56.98 -14.67
CA GLY A 178 -73.31 57.30 -15.80
C GLY A 178 -72.88 56.11 -16.68
N ILE A 179 -73.45 55.98 -17.89
CA ILE A 179 -73.20 54.90 -18.86
C ILE A 179 -71.78 54.99 -19.50
N ARG A 180 -71.13 53.83 -19.75
CA ARG A 180 -70.00 53.52 -20.69
C ARG A 180 -69.18 54.73 -21.25
N ALA A 181 -67.84 54.76 -21.23
CA ALA A 181 -66.95 53.72 -21.81
C ALA A 181 -65.43 54.02 -21.64
N LYS A 182 -64.60 52.98 -21.83
CA LYS A 182 -63.20 52.99 -22.37
C LYS A 182 -62.26 54.16 -22.04
N LYS A 183 -61.15 53.84 -21.34
CA LYS A 183 -59.78 53.92 -21.92
C LYS A 183 -58.72 53.18 -21.12
N ASN A 184 -57.78 52.54 -21.82
CA ASN A 184 -56.63 51.84 -21.25
C ASN A 184 -55.56 52.81 -20.76
N LYS A 185 -54.90 52.51 -19.62
CA LYS A 185 -53.49 52.84 -19.38
C LYS A 185 -52.78 51.68 -18.70
N ARG A 186 -51.95 50.96 -19.47
CA ARG A 186 -51.05 49.91 -18.94
C ARG A 186 -49.89 50.58 -18.19
N SER A 187 -49.78 50.36 -16.88
CA SER A 187 -48.50 50.54 -16.17
C SER A 187 -47.55 49.43 -16.62
N LYS A 188 -46.57 49.75 -17.47
CA LYS A 188 -45.56 48.76 -17.90
C LYS A 188 -44.77 48.28 -16.68
N SER A 189 -44.90 47.01 -16.34
CA SER A 189 -43.89 46.32 -15.53
C SER A 189 -42.56 46.39 -16.27
N ILE A 190 -41.58 47.12 -15.73
CA ILE A 190 -40.22 47.12 -16.27
C ILE A 190 -39.70 45.70 -16.11
N LYS A 191 -39.59 44.95 -17.22
CA LYS A 191 -38.85 43.69 -17.23
C LYS A 191 -37.43 44.02 -16.80
N ARG A 192 -36.99 43.47 -15.66
CA ARG A 192 -35.54 43.29 -15.45
C ARG A 192 -35.04 42.45 -16.61
N SER A 193 -34.00 42.90 -17.29
CA SER A 193 -33.27 42.03 -18.21
C SER A 193 -32.72 40.85 -17.39
N ASN A 194 -32.91 39.62 -17.87
CA ASN A 194 -32.23 38.47 -17.28
C ASN A 194 -30.73 38.70 -17.47
N ILE A 195 -30.03 39.01 -16.37
CA ILE A 195 -28.58 39.05 -16.35
C ILE A 195 -28.15 37.59 -16.39
N SER A 196 -27.65 37.14 -17.54
CA SER A 196 -27.00 35.84 -17.66
C SER A 196 -25.84 35.77 -16.67
N ARG A 197 -25.66 34.61 -16.06
CA ARG A 197 -24.65 34.34 -15.04
C ARG A 197 -24.09 32.95 -15.30
N GLU A 198 -22.83 32.76 -14.95
CA GLU A 198 -22.26 31.43 -14.83
C GLU A 198 -22.60 30.84 -13.46
N ILE A 199 -23.24 29.68 -13.46
CA ILE A 199 -23.73 29.00 -12.26
C ILE A 199 -22.92 27.73 -12.00
N LEU A 200 -22.40 27.59 -10.79
CA LEU A 200 -21.78 26.36 -10.32
C LEU A 200 -22.86 25.40 -9.82
N ILE A 201 -23.08 24.28 -10.53
CA ILE A 201 -24.06 23.25 -10.16
C ILE A 201 -23.30 22.06 -9.57
N PRO A 202 -23.30 21.85 -8.24
CA PRO A 202 -22.76 20.63 -7.64
C PRO A 202 -23.61 19.39 -7.99
N GLY A 203 -23.02 18.20 -7.86
CA GLY A 203 -23.69 16.92 -8.19
C GLY A 203 -24.96 16.64 -7.38
N GLU A 204 -25.06 17.15 -6.14
CA GLU A 204 -26.28 17.17 -5.34
C GLU A 204 -26.72 18.62 -5.14
N ILE A 205 -27.95 18.96 -5.55
CA ILE A 205 -28.51 20.31 -5.42
C ILE A 205 -30.00 20.25 -5.07
N THR A 206 -30.45 21.11 -4.15
CA THR A 206 -31.89 21.27 -3.86
C THR A 206 -32.50 22.38 -4.72
N VAL A 207 -33.80 22.29 -5.00
CA VAL A 207 -34.53 23.29 -5.83
C VAL A 207 -34.39 24.71 -5.25
N ARG A 208 -34.43 24.85 -3.91
CA ARG A 208 -34.19 26.11 -3.19
C ARG A 208 -32.78 26.65 -3.42
N GLU A 209 -31.77 25.79 -3.45
CA GLU A 209 -30.38 26.22 -3.63
C GLU A 209 -30.08 26.58 -5.09
N LEU A 210 -30.60 25.81 -6.06
CA LEU A 210 -30.54 26.15 -7.49
C LEU A 210 -31.12 27.54 -7.75
N ALA A 211 -32.35 27.79 -7.28
CA ALA A 211 -32.99 29.10 -7.39
C ALA A 211 -32.13 30.22 -6.75
N LYS A 212 -31.54 29.97 -5.58
CA LYS A 212 -30.63 30.92 -4.90
C LYS A 212 -29.36 31.21 -5.71
N ARG A 213 -28.77 30.21 -6.37
CA ARG A 213 -27.59 30.39 -7.25
C ARG A 213 -27.93 31.16 -8.54
N MET A 214 -29.09 30.90 -9.13
CA MET A 214 -29.66 31.70 -10.24
C MET A 214 -29.98 33.14 -9.80
N ALA A 215 -30.28 33.33 -8.51
CA ALA A 215 -30.97 34.48 -7.92
C ALA A 215 -32.40 34.69 -8.47
N GLU A 216 -33.02 33.60 -8.91
CA GLU A 216 -34.42 33.51 -9.30
C GLU A 216 -35.27 33.04 -8.11
N ARG A 217 -36.60 33.15 -8.24
CA ARG A 217 -37.52 32.71 -7.18
C ARG A 217 -37.75 31.21 -7.27
N GLY A 218 -37.67 30.50 -6.15
CA GLY A 218 -37.94 29.05 -6.10
C GLY A 218 -39.34 28.65 -6.60
N LYS A 219 -40.34 29.54 -6.53
CA LYS A 219 -41.65 29.32 -7.16
C LYS A 219 -41.58 29.25 -8.69
N ASP A 220 -40.75 30.09 -9.30
CA ASP A 220 -40.64 30.17 -10.75
C ASP A 220 -39.82 29.00 -11.30
N VAL A 221 -38.83 28.50 -10.53
CA VAL A 221 -38.11 27.24 -10.79
C VAL A 221 -39.01 26.00 -10.62
N LEU A 222 -39.88 25.97 -9.60
CA LEU A 222 -40.91 24.92 -9.49
C LEU A 222 -41.89 24.93 -10.67
N ASN A 223 -42.24 26.12 -11.18
CA ASN A 223 -43.09 26.27 -12.35
C ASN A 223 -42.43 25.79 -13.66
N THR A 224 -41.09 25.73 -13.75
CA THR A 224 -40.39 25.08 -14.88
C THR A 224 -40.25 23.58 -14.67
N LEU A 225 -39.91 23.10 -13.47
CA LEU A 225 -39.94 21.66 -13.13
C LEU A 225 -41.29 21.00 -13.45
N SER A 226 -42.38 21.69 -13.10
CA SER A 226 -43.75 21.23 -13.37
C SER A 226 -44.08 21.12 -14.87
N LYS A 227 -43.41 21.90 -15.73
CA LYS A 227 -43.56 21.82 -17.21
C LYS A 227 -42.74 20.68 -17.81
N ILE A 228 -41.61 20.35 -17.19
CA ILE A 228 -40.76 19.18 -17.53
C ILE A 228 -41.40 17.88 -16.99
N GLY A 229 -42.45 17.99 -16.17
CA GLY A 229 -43.27 16.88 -15.69
C GLY A 229 -42.83 16.27 -14.36
N LYS A 230 -41.78 16.82 -13.71
CA LYS A 230 -41.35 16.38 -12.37
C LYS A 230 -42.03 17.20 -11.28
N ILE A 231 -42.74 16.52 -10.38
CA ILE A 231 -43.36 17.11 -9.18
C ILE A 231 -42.40 16.92 -8.00
N ILE A 232 -41.72 18.00 -7.62
CA ILE A 232 -40.64 18.04 -6.62
C ILE A 232 -40.89 19.22 -5.66
N LYS A 233 -40.52 19.13 -4.38
CA LYS A 233 -40.66 20.23 -3.39
C LYS A 233 -39.43 21.14 -3.38
N LEU A 234 -39.51 22.28 -2.67
CA LEU A 234 -38.39 23.24 -2.57
C LEU A 234 -37.11 22.67 -1.93
N ASP A 235 -37.26 21.70 -1.02
CA ASP A 235 -36.18 21.15 -0.19
C ASP A 235 -35.74 19.75 -0.64
N ASP A 236 -36.44 19.17 -1.62
CA ASP A 236 -36.06 17.88 -2.21
C ASP A 236 -34.82 18.09 -3.12
N PHE A 237 -34.01 17.05 -3.26
CA PHE A 237 -32.87 17.02 -4.19
C PHE A 237 -33.34 16.92 -5.64
N LEU A 238 -32.51 17.42 -6.55
CA LEU A 238 -32.77 17.47 -7.99
C LEU A 238 -31.57 16.88 -8.75
N ASP A 239 -31.86 16.08 -9.78
CA ASP A 239 -30.86 15.50 -10.67
C ASP A 239 -30.03 16.61 -11.37
N PRO A 240 -28.69 16.48 -11.44
CA PRO A 240 -27.84 17.56 -11.95
C PRO A 240 -28.12 17.91 -13.42
N ASP A 241 -28.49 16.94 -14.26
CA ASP A 241 -28.85 17.17 -15.65
C ASP A 241 -30.10 18.06 -15.79
N ILE A 242 -31.08 17.89 -14.91
CA ILE A 242 -32.32 18.68 -14.89
C ILE A 242 -32.07 20.05 -14.26
N ALA A 243 -31.16 20.15 -13.28
CA ALA A 243 -30.66 21.44 -12.80
C ALA A 243 -29.96 22.24 -13.92
N CYS A 244 -29.22 21.56 -14.81
CA CYS A 244 -28.61 22.15 -16.00
C CYS A 244 -29.67 22.59 -17.04
N GLU A 245 -30.65 21.75 -17.37
CA GLU A 245 -31.76 22.09 -18.27
C GLU A 245 -32.53 23.34 -17.78
N ILE A 246 -32.81 23.41 -16.48
CA ILE A 246 -33.42 24.57 -15.84
C ILE A 246 -32.52 25.80 -15.95
N ALA A 247 -31.22 25.69 -15.68
CA ALA A 247 -30.29 26.81 -15.81
C ALA A 247 -30.28 27.38 -17.24
N MET A 248 -30.27 26.51 -18.27
CA MET A 248 -30.44 26.92 -19.67
C MET A 248 -31.77 27.65 -19.89
N SER A 249 -32.89 27.12 -19.37
CA SER A 249 -34.24 27.66 -19.62
C SER A 249 -34.46 29.10 -19.10
N PHE A 250 -33.65 29.55 -18.14
CA PHE A 250 -33.64 30.94 -17.62
C PHE A 250 -32.56 31.84 -18.27
N ASN A 251 -31.79 31.32 -19.23
CA ASN A 251 -30.64 31.93 -19.91
C ASN A 251 -29.40 32.15 -19.01
N HIS A 252 -29.11 31.19 -18.13
CA HIS A 252 -27.83 31.13 -17.41
C HIS A 252 -26.88 30.13 -18.08
N THR A 253 -25.59 30.43 -18.09
CA THR A 253 -24.55 29.43 -18.36
C THR A 253 -24.28 28.66 -17.07
N PHE A 254 -23.79 27.42 -17.18
CA PHE A 254 -23.48 26.61 -16.02
C PHE A 254 -22.14 25.89 -16.20
N LYS A 255 -21.46 25.67 -15.08
CA LYS A 255 -20.37 24.72 -14.95
C LYS A 255 -20.79 23.69 -13.92
N MET A 256 -20.91 22.44 -14.35
CA MET A 256 -21.27 21.34 -13.47
C MET A 256 -20.03 20.96 -12.64
N VAL A 257 -20.07 21.25 -11.33
CA VAL A 257 -18.99 20.94 -10.39
C VAL A 257 -19.26 19.55 -9.81
N GLY A 258 -18.93 18.52 -10.59
CA GLY A 258 -18.72 17.19 -10.01
C GLY A 258 -17.58 17.24 -9.00
N GLY A 259 -17.56 16.29 -8.05
CA GLY A 259 -16.44 16.19 -7.09
C GLY A 259 -15.09 15.99 -7.80
N SER A 260 -15.11 15.40 -9.00
CA SER A 260 -13.97 15.33 -9.93
C SER A 260 -13.34 16.70 -10.19
N GLN A 261 -14.11 17.77 -10.38
CA GLN A 261 -13.55 19.12 -10.59
C GLN A 261 -12.98 19.76 -9.32
N MET A 262 -13.24 19.21 -8.14
CA MET A 262 -12.56 19.62 -6.90
C MET A 262 -11.28 18.81 -6.70
N GLU A 263 -11.35 17.51 -6.96
CA GLU A 263 -10.21 16.58 -6.95
C GLU A 263 -9.15 16.97 -8.00
N GLU A 264 -9.56 17.27 -9.24
CA GLU A 264 -8.72 17.83 -10.31
C GLU A 264 -8.07 19.16 -9.90
N LYS A 265 -8.78 20.05 -9.19
CA LYS A 265 -8.21 21.33 -8.72
C LYS A 265 -7.25 21.18 -7.55
N ILE A 266 -7.42 20.12 -6.75
CA ILE A 266 -6.50 19.76 -5.66
C ILE A 266 -5.25 19.07 -6.21
N LEU A 267 -5.38 18.36 -7.34
CA LEU A 267 -4.27 17.74 -8.07
C LEU A 267 -3.57 18.68 -9.07
N GLN A 268 -4.20 19.77 -9.50
CA GLN A 268 -3.62 20.76 -10.41
C GLN A 268 -2.50 21.56 -9.73
N ILE A 269 -1.27 21.18 -10.03
CA ILE A 269 -0.07 21.95 -9.67
C ILE A 269 -0.04 23.25 -10.48
N ASP A 270 0.16 24.37 -9.80
CA ASP A 270 0.28 25.69 -10.44
C ASP A 270 1.57 25.72 -11.29
N GLU A 271 1.44 25.57 -12.62
CA GLU A 271 2.58 25.36 -13.53
C GLU A 271 3.60 26.50 -13.56
N LYS A 272 3.21 27.66 -13.01
CA LYS A 272 4.04 28.87 -12.85
C LYS A 272 5.11 28.74 -11.76
N LEU A 273 5.00 27.74 -10.87
CA LEU A 273 5.93 27.55 -9.77
C LEU A 273 7.27 26.95 -10.26
N PRO A 274 8.41 27.36 -9.68
CA PRO A 274 9.72 26.89 -10.11
C PRO A 274 9.90 25.39 -9.84
N LYS A 275 10.14 24.64 -10.92
CA LYS A 275 10.41 23.19 -10.88
C LYS A 275 11.90 22.95 -10.60
N LEU A 276 12.24 22.63 -9.34
CA LEU A 276 13.61 22.35 -8.89
C LEU A 276 14.03 20.90 -9.19
N PRO A 277 15.33 20.61 -9.38
CA PRO A 277 15.81 19.24 -9.55
C PRO A 277 15.51 18.40 -8.28
N ARG A 278 15.15 17.12 -8.46
CA ARG A 278 14.86 16.19 -7.35
C ARG A 278 15.67 14.90 -7.43
N PRO A 279 15.90 14.21 -6.29
CA PRO A 279 16.54 12.88 -6.28
C PRO A 279 15.78 11.87 -7.17
N PRO A 280 16.44 10.98 -7.92
CA PRO A 280 15.78 9.84 -8.54
C PRO A 280 15.22 8.88 -7.49
N ILE A 281 14.03 8.35 -7.75
CA ILE A 281 13.41 7.25 -7.02
C ILE A 281 13.59 5.98 -7.86
N VAL A 282 14.16 4.91 -7.29
CA VAL A 282 14.70 3.77 -8.05
C VAL A 282 14.21 2.44 -7.48
N THR A 283 13.48 1.64 -8.27
CA THR A 283 13.05 0.29 -7.84
C THR A 283 14.05 -0.77 -8.27
N PHE A 284 14.41 -1.69 -7.37
CA PHE A 284 15.16 -2.90 -7.72
C PHE A 284 14.21 -4.07 -7.99
N MET A 285 14.25 -4.61 -9.21
CA MET A 285 13.41 -5.71 -9.68
C MET A 285 14.23 -6.91 -10.19
N GLY A 286 13.55 -8.02 -10.48
CA GLY A 286 14.16 -9.30 -10.86
C GLY A 286 13.72 -10.46 -9.97
N HIS A 287 14.17 -11.65 -10.35
CA HIS A 287 13.88 -12.95 -9.73
C HIS A 287 14.31 -13.06 -8.25
N VAL A 288 13.81 -14.08 -7.58
CA VAL A 288 14.33 -14.57 -6.28
C VAL A 288 15.81 -14.98 -6.44
N ASP A 289 16.59 -14.90 -5.35
CA ASP A 289 18.01 -15.27 -5.25
C ASP A 289 19.01 -14.59 -6.22
N HIS A 290 18.55 -13.66 -7.08
CA HIS A 290 19.41 -12.76 -7.86
C HIS A 290 20.14 -11.71 -6.99
N GLY A 291 19.90 -11.66 -5.68
CA GLY A 291 20.65 -10.83 -4.74
C GLY A 291 20.23 -9.36 -4.68
N LYS A 292 18.95 -9.06 -4.97
CA LYS A 292 18.39 -7.68 -4.93
C LYS A 292 18.60 -7.02 -3.57
N THR A 293 18.09 -7.63 -2.51
CA THR A 293 18.23 -7.18 -1.12
C THR A 293 19.70 -7.04 -0.72
N SER A 294 20.57 -7.96 -1.19
CA SER A 294 22.01 -7.92 -0.93
C SER A 294 22.71 -6.72 -1.57
N LEU A 295 22.27 -6.26 -2.74
CA LEU A 295 22.76 -5.00 -3.33
C LEU A 295 22.24 -3.79 -2.54
N LEU A 296 20.95 -3.79 -2.19
CA LEU A 296 20.32 -2.70 -1.43
C LEU A 296 20.95 -2.52 -0.03
N ASP A 297 21.26 -3.61 0.68
CA ASP A 297 21.95 -3.58 1.98
C ASP A 297 23.33 -2.92 1.92
N LEU A 298 24.06 -3.10 0.81
CA LEU A 298 25.37 -2.47 0.61
C LEU A 298 25.24 -0.95 0.48
N PHE A 299 24.24 -0.47 -0.26
CA PHE A 299 23.91 0.95 -0.38
C PHE A 299 23.39 1.53 0.94
N ARG A 300 22.55 0.79 1.68
CA ARG A 300 22.10 1.14 3.05
C ARG A 300 23.22 1.15 4.08
N LYS A 301 24.32 0.44 3.83
CA LYS A 301 25.34 0.04 4.83
C LYS A 301 24.72 -0.74 6.00
N SER A 302 23.65 -1.50 5.73
CA SER A 302 22.94 -2.34 6.67
C SER A 302 23.18 -3.83 6.42
N ASN A 303 22.54 -4.66 7.23
CA ASN A 303 22.40 -6.09 6.96
C ASN A 303 20.99 -6.47 7.41
N VAL A 304 20.06 -6.46 6.45
CA VAL A 304 18.63 -6.74 6.55
C VAL A 304 18.35 -8.14 6.00
N ALA A 305 18.98 -8.53 4.89
CA ALA A 305 18.82 -9.85 4.28
C ALA A 305 19.12 -11.01 5.25
N GLU A 306 20.13 -10.87 6.12
CA GLU A 306 20.43 -11.85 7.19
C GLU A 306 19.42 -11.86 8.36
N LYS A 307 18.52 -10.88 8.43
CA LYS A 307 17.54 -10.69 9.52
C LYS A 307 16.09 -10.93 9.10
N GLU A 308 15.81 -10.97 7.80
CA GLU A 308 14.48 -11.32 7.29
C GLU A 308 14.23 -12.82 7.41
N SER A 309 12.99 -13.19 7.77
CA SER A 309 12.63 -14.59 7.97
C SER A 309 12.67 -15.33 6.63
N GLY A 310 13.41 -16.45 6.60
CA GLY A 310 13.71 -17.19 5.36
C GLY A 310 14.78 -16.55 4.47
N GLY A 311 15.43 -15.46 4.88
CA GLY A 311 16.44 -14.76 4.08
C GLY A 311 15.88 -14.04 2.84
N ILE A 312 14.55 -13.84 2.78
CA ILE A 312 13.85 -13.24 1.66
C ILE A 312 13.08 -11.99 2.08
N THR A 313 13.14 -10.97 1.22
CA THR A 313 12.32 -9.76 1.37
C THR A 313 10.87 -10.05 0.99
N GLN A 314 9.95 -9.74 1.90
CA GLN A 314 8.51 -10.03 1.80
C GLN A 314 7.63 -8.77 1.97
N LYS A 315 8.25 -7.59 1.92
CA LYS A 315 7.68 -6.26 2.17
C LYS A 315 8.22 -5.23 1.18
N ILE A 316 7.59 -4.07 1.06
CA ILE A 316 8.15 -2.95 0.26
C ILE A 316 8.83 -1.94 1.19
N GLY A 317 10.15 -1.84 1.09
CA GLY A 317 10.97 -0.90 1.87
C GLY A 317 11.45 0.29 1.04
N ALA A 318 11.11 1.52 1.44
CA ALA A 318 11.62 2.74 0.82
C ALA A 318 12.65 3.44 1.73
N TYR A 319 13.80 3.85 1.18
CA TYR A 319 14.91 4.45 1.93
C TYR A 319 15.72 5.42 1.07
N GLN A 320 16.48 6.35 1.68
CA GLN A 320 17.27 7.35 0.95
C GLN A 320 18.74 7.31 1.35
N THR A 321 19.64 7.21 0.37
CA THR A 321 21.10 7.28 0.57
C THR A 321 21.68 8.55 -0.03
N ILE A 322 22.97 8.78 0.22
CA ILE A 322 23.78 9.83 -0.39
C ILE A 322 24.99 9.13 -1.02
N THR A 323 25.20 9.33 -2.32
CA THR A 323 26.35 8.78 -3.08
C THR A 323 27.65 9.47 -2.67
N GLN A 324 28.79 8.94 -3.13
CA GLN A 324 30.09 9.58 -2.86
C GLN A 324 30.20 11.00 -3.46
N GLY A 325 29.52 11.26 -4.58
CA GLY A 325 29.41 12.59 -5.19
C GLY A 325 28.45 13.55 -4.47
N GLY A 326 27.78 13.12 -3.39
CA GLY A 326 26.82 13.93 -2.64
C GLY A 326 25.40 13.96 -3.23
N HIS A 327 25.14 13.24 -4.34
CA HIS A 327 23.81 13.12 -4.91
C HIS A 327 22.95 12.22 -4.00
N LYS A 328 21.67 12.57 -3.83
CA LYS A 328 20.71 11.72 -3.12
C LYS A 328 20.07 10.73 -4.09
N ILE A 329 19.87 9.50 -3.64
CA ILE A 329 19.06 8.50 -4.35
C ILE A 329 18.06 7.92 -3.36
N THR A 330 16.79 7.83 -3.77
CA THR A 330 15.77 7.09 -3.02
C THR A 330 15.58 5.73 -3.66
N PHE A 331 15.70 4.67 -2.88
CA PHE A 331 15.59 3.30 -3.34
C PHE A 331 14.30 2.65 -2.80
N VAL A 332 13.63 1.89 -3.67
CA VAL A 332 12.44 1.09 -3.37
C VAL A 332 12.78 -0.39 -3.56
N ASP A 333 12.65 -1.14 -2.47
CA ASP A 333 12.93 -2.57 -2.37
C ASP A 333 11.66 -3.36 -2.69
N THR A 334 11.65 -4.22 -3.72
CA THR A 334 10.48 -5.04 -4.06
C THR A 334 10.76 -6.54 -3.94
N PRO A 335 9.86 -7.32 -3.34
CA PRO A 335 10.02 -8.78 -3.24
C PRO A 335 10.09 -9.44 -4.63
N GLY A 336 10.81 -10.54 -4.75
CA GLY A 336 10.99 -11.27 -6.02
C GLY A 336 9.88 -12.25 -6.38
N HIS A 337 9.21 -12.81 -5.37
CA HIS A 337 8.27 -13.93 -5.56
C HIS A 337 6.99 -13.52 -6.31
N GLU A 338 6.57 -14.37 -7.25
CA GLU A 338 5.32 -14.29 -8.01
C GLU A 338 4.06 -13.89 -7.22
N ALA A 339 3.93 -14.25 -5.94
CA ALA A 339 2.76 -13.84 -5.12
C ALA A 339 2.62 -12.30 -5.01
N PHE A 340 3.71 -11.57 -5.16
CA PHE A 340 3.79 -10.11 -5.01
C PHE A 340 3.77 -9.37 -6.37
N THR A 341 2.85 -9.74 -7.27
CA THR A 341 2.66 -9.01 -8.55
C THR A 341 2.23 -7.57 -8.32
N THR A 342 1.25 -7.33 -7.43
CA THR A 342 0.71 -5.98 -7.13
C THR A 342 1.77 -5.07 -6.53
N MET A 343 2.60 -5.58 -5.63
CA MET A 343 3.75 -4.85 -5.08
C MET A 343 4.76 -4.42 -6.16
N ARG A 344 5.05 -5.28 -7.14
CA ARG A 344 5.98 -4.94 -8.24
C ARG A 344 5.37 -3.92 -9.21
N ALA A 345 4.08 -4.03 -9.52
CA ALA A 345 3.36 -3.00 -10.28
C ALA A 345 3.35 -1.65 -9.54
N CYS A 346 3.09 -1.65 -8.23
CA CYS A 346 3.20 -0.45 -7.39
C CYS A 346 4.63 0.13 -7.40
N GLY A 347 5.66 -0.72 -7.29
CA GLY A 347 7.06 -0.31 -7.37
C GLY A 347 7.37 0.41 -8.68
N ALA A 348 7.01 -0.18 -9.83
CA ALA A 348 7.21 0.45 -11.14
C ALA A 348 6.56 1.84 -11.20
N ASN A 349 5.27 1.95 -10.86
CA ASN A 349 4.49 3.19 -10.97
C ASN A 349 4.95 4.34 -10.05
N VAL A 350 5.75 4.04 -9.01
CA VAL A 350 6.28 5.06 -8.09
C VAL A 350 7.60 5.64 -8.57
N THR A 351 8.37 4.91 -9.39
CA THR A 351 9.80 5.16 -9.58
C THR A 351 10.20 5.68 -10.96
N ASP A 352 11.24 6.51 -10.96
CA ASP A 352 11.80 7.18 -12.14
C ASP A 352 12.73 6.26 -12.95
N ILE A 353 13.30 5.23 -12.32
CA ILE A 353 14.25 4.28 -12.90
C ILE A 353 14.00 2.89 -12.30
N VAL A 354 14.05 1.83 -13.11
CA VAL A 354 14.07 0.43 -12.65
C VAL A 354 15.45 -0.19 -12.84
N VAL A 355 16.03 -0.73 -11.76
CA VAL A 355 17.24 -1.56 -11.82
C VAL A 355 16.82 -3.03 -11.87
N LEU A 356 16.99 -3.66 -13.03
CA LEU A 356 16.70 -5.07 -13.27
C LEU A 356 17.92 -5.92 -12.90
N VAL A 357 17.84 -6.63 -11.77
CA VAL A 357 18.92 -7.49 -11.29
C VAL A 357 18.81 -8.88 -11.93
N VAL A 358 19.82 -9.24 -12.72
CA VAL A 358 19.93 -10.51 -13.45
C VAL A 358 21.19 -11.23 -12.96
N ALA A 359 21.10 -12.49 -12.56
CA ALA A 359 22.29 -13.20 -12.10
C ALA A 359 23.11 -13.77 -13.27
N ALA A 360 24.44 -13.71 -13.18
CA ALA A 360 25.36 -14.18 -14.22
C ALA A 360 25.44 -15.71 -14.36
N ASP A 361 24.98 -16.46 -13.35
CA ASP A 361 24.81 -17.91 -13.35
C ASP A 361 23.43 -18.35 -13.88
N ASP A 362 22.35 -17.67 -13.47
CA ASP A 362 20.97 -18.06 -13.80
C ASP A 362 20.46 -17.47 -15.13
N GLY A 363 20.76 -16.20 -15.41
CA GLY A 363 20.23 -15.46 -16.57
C GLY A 363 18.80 -14.91 -16.37
N ILE A 364 18.04 -14.79 -17.47
CA ILE A 364 16.68 -14.21 -17.45
C ILE A 364 15.65 -15.30 -17.12
N MET A 365 14.96 -15.14 -15.99
CA MET A 365 13.90 -16.04 -15.50
C MET A 365 12.52 -15.40 -15.64
N THR A 366 11.44 -16.18 -15.44
CA THR A 366 10.04 -15.73 -15.61
C THR A 366 9.69 -14.46 -14.82
N GLN A 367 10.11 -14.36 -13.57
CA GLN A 367 9.91 -13.16 -12.73
C GLN A 367 10.72 -11.94 -13.21
N THR A 368 11.80 -12.16 -13.96
CA THR A 368 12.55 -11.10 -14.65
C THR A 368 11.79 -10.60 -15.87
N VAL A 369 11.14 -11.48 -16.64
CA VAL A 369 10.27 -11.11 -17.76
C VAL A 369 9.06 -10.32 -17.28
N GLU A 370 8.45 -10.73 -16.16
CA GLU A 370 7.36 -10.02 -15.49
C GLU A 370 7.80 -8.63 -14.98
N ALA A 371 9.02 -8.50 -14.45
CA ALA A 371 9.58 -7.20 -14.09
C ALA A 371 9.77 -6.27 -15.30
N ILE A 372 10.25 -6.81 -16.43
CA ILE A 372 10.36 -6.07 -17.69
C ILE A 372 8.98 -5.60 -18.16
N SER A 373 7.94 -6.44 -18.08
CA SER A 373 6.59 -6.06 -18.51
C SER A 373 5.98 -4.95 -17.63
N HIS A 374 6.21 -4.97 -16.32
CA HIS A 374 5.79 -3.88 -15.43
C HIS A 374 6.55 -2.57 -15.70
N ALA A 375 7.87 -2.61 -15.87
CA ALA A 375 8.66 -1.42 -16.18
C ALA A 375 8.28 -0.79 -17.52
N LYS A 376 8.06 -1.61 -18.57
CA LYS A 376 7.51 -1.16 -19.86
C LYS A 376 6.11 -0.58 -19.72
N ALA A 377 5.20 -1.22 -18.99
CA ALA A 377 3.82 -0.75 -18.81
C ALA A 377 3.75 0.61 -18.09
N ALA A 378 4.72 0.89 -17.20
CA ALA A 378 4.87 2.18 -16.52
C ALA A 378 5.67 3.22 -17.34
N ASN A 379 6.21 2.86 -18.51
CA ASN A 379 7.15 3.66 -19.32
C ASN A 379 8.40 4.14 -18.55
N VAL A 380 8.92 3.31 -17.64
CA VAL A 380 10.08 3.64 -16.79
C VAL A 380 11.38 3.09 -17.41
N PRO A 381 12.45 3.90 -17.56
CA PRO A 381 13.73 3.44 -18.10
C PRO A 381 14.41 2.39 -17.21
N ILE A 382 15.11 1.46 -17.86
CA ILE A 382 15.65 0.24 -17.23
C ILE A 382 17.18 0.21 -17.30
N ILE A 383 17.82 0.00 -16.16
CA ILE A 383 19.25 -0.33 -16.04
C ILE A 383 19.37 -1.82 -15.71
N VAL A 384 20.27 -2.56 -16.35
CA VAL A 384 20.46 -3.99 -16.05
C VAL A 384 21.70 -4.22 -15.20
N ALA A 385 21.51 -4.68 -13.97
CA ALA A 385 22.59 -5.04 -13.05
C ALA A 385 22.86 -6.55 -13.13
N VAL A 386 23.97 -6.95 -13.77
CA VAL A 386 24.36 -8.36 -13.90
C VAL A 386 25.14 -8.78 -12.66
N ASN A 387 24.46 -9.42 -11.70
CA ASN A 387 25.00 -9.76 -10.38
C ASN A 387 25.68 -11.15 -10.34
N LYS A 388 26.34 -11.48 -9.23
CA LYS A 388 27.06 -12.74 -8.97
C LYS A 388 28.25 -13.04 -9.92
N ILE A 389 28.87 -12.02 -10.50
CA ILE A 389 30.05 -12.20 -11.39
C ILE A 389 31.21 -12.95 -10.70
N ASP A 390 31.27 -12.94 -9.37
CA ASP A 390 32.23 -13.68 -8.53
C ASP A 390 32.08 -15.22 -8.60
N LYS A 391 30.97 -15.74 -9.10
CA LYS A 391 30.77 -17.19 -9.34
C LYS A 391 31.30 -17.67 -10.69
N VAL A 392 31.48 -16.78 -11.67
CA VAL A 392 31.57 -17.15 -13.09
C VAL A 392 32.97 -16.87 -13.63
N SER A 393 33.65 -17.91 -14.12
CA SER A 393 35.02 -17.81 -14.65
C SER A 393 35.14 -17.03 -15.96
N ASN A 394 34.04 -16.87 -16.71
CA ASN A 394 33.95 -16.04 -17.91
C ASN A 394 32.78 -15.04 -17.78
N VAL A 395 33.08 -13.88 -17.20
CA VAL A 395 32.10 -12.81 -16.95
C VAL A 395 31.59 -12.22 -18.27
N GLU A 396 32.49 -11.87 -19.19
CA GLU A 396 32.15 -11.29 -20.50
C GLU A 396 31.20 -12.21 -21.29
N GLY A 397 31.49 -13.52 -21.33
CA GLY A 397 30.64 -14.50 -21.99
C GLY A 397 29.24 -14.63 -21.39
N SER A 398 29.06 -14.35 -20.09
CA SER A 398 27.73 -14.36 -19.45
C SER A 398 26.99 -13.04 -19.63
N VAL A 399 27.71 -11.91 -19.59
CA VAL A 399 27.16 -10.58 -19.92
C VAL A 399 26.66 -10.57 -21.37
N THR A 400 27.43 -11.08 -22.33
CA THR A 400 27.04 -11.16 -23.75
C THR A 400 25.83 -12.08 -23.97
N LYS A 401 25.71 -13.19 -23.22
CA LYS A 401 24.50 -14.05 -23.25
C LYS A 401 23.28 -13.30 -22.73
N ILE A 402 23.39 -12.57 -21.62
CA ILE A 402 22.29 -11.79 -21.06
C ILE A 402 21.91 -10.66 -22.03
N ALA A 403 22.87 -9.94 -22.59
CA ALA A 403 22.67 -8.92 -23.63
C ALA A 403 21.89 -9.48 -24.83
N ASN A 404 22.28 -10.62 -25.37
CA ASN A 404 21.56 -11.27 -26.48
C ASN A 404 20.16 -11.76 -26.10
N ASN A 405 19.95 -12.20 -24.86
CA ASN A 405 18.64 -12.63 -24.38
C ASN A 405 17.69 -11.43 -24.14
N LEU A 406 18.20 -10.25 -23.76
CA LEU A 406 17.41 -9.02 -23.58
C LEU A 406 16.75 -8.55 -24.90
N LEU A 407 17.39 -8.79 -26.05
CA LEU A 407 16.85 -8.49 -27.37
C LEU A 407 15.51 -9.18 -27.65
N GLN A 408 15.26 -10.35 -27.05
CA GLN A 408 13.98 -11.08 -27.18
C GLN A 408 12.82 -10.38 -26.46
N TYR A 409 13.12 -9.37 -25.65
CA TYR A 409 12.16 -8.57 -24.89
C TYR A 409 12.25 -7.08 -25.29
N ASP A 410 12.71 -6.79 -26.51
CA ASP A 410 12.94 -5.44 -27.07
C ASP A 410 13.83 -4.51 -26.22
N LEU A 411 14.70 -5.08 -25.37
CA LEU A 411 15.66 -4.32 -24.56
C LEU A 411 17.02 -4.34 -25.25
N ILE A 412 17.34 -3.27 -25.98
CA ILE A 412 18.55 -3.16 -26.79
C ILE A 412 19.69 -2.56 -25.95
N PRO A 413 20.81 -3.28 -25.74
CA PRO A 413 21.95 -2.79 -24.97
C PRO A 413 22.71 -1.65 -25.65
N GLU A 414 23.35 -0.79 -24.85
CA GLU A 414 24.26 0.27 -25.31
C GLU A 414 25.37 -0.25 -26.24
N THR A 415 25.93 -1.44 -25.94
CA THR A 415 26.95 -2.10 -26.77
C THR A 415 26.47 -2.54 -28.16
N LEU A 416 25.16 -2.51 -28.40
CA LEU A 416 24.51 -2.78 -29.69
C LEU A 416 23.80 -1.54 -30.26
N GLY A 417 24.03 -0.35 -29.69
CA GLY A 417 23.46 0.92 -30.15
C GLY A 417 22.05 1.23 -29.65
N GLY A 418 21.62 0.63 -28.53
CA GLY A 418 20.37 0.97 -27.84
C GLY A 418 20.57 1.72 -26.51
N ASP A 419 19.48 1.94 -25.78
CA ASP A 419 19.47 2.81 -24.60
C ASP A 419 19.74 2.09 -23.27
N ILE A 420 19.83 0.75 -23.26
CA ILE A 420 19.90 -0.05 -22.03
C ILE A 420 21.35 -0.22 -21.56
N ILE A 421 21.70 0.49 -20.48
CA ILE A 421 22.99 0.35 -19.80
C ILE A 421 23.04 -0.99 -19.03
N ILE A 422 24.11 -1.77 -19.26
CA ILE A 422 24.37 -3.03 -18.56
C ILE A 422 25.59 -2.89 -17.65
N VAL A 423 25.41 -3.03 -16.33
CA VAL A 423 26.49 -2.91 -15.33
C VAL A 423 26.75 -4.29 -14.69
N PRO A 424 27.92 -4.94 -14.93
CA PRO A 424 28.29 -6.17 -14.26
C PRO A 424 28.79 -5.90 -12.84
N VAL A 425 28.14 -6.49 -11.82
CA VAL A 425 28.39 -6.24 -10.39
C VAL A 425 28.58 -7.53 -9.59
N SER A 426 29.24 -7.44 -8.44
CA SER A 426 29.16 -8.47 -7.40
C SER A 426 28.76 -7.83 -6.08
N ALA A 427 27.58 -8.20 -5.56
CA ALA A 427 27.19 -7.86 -4.19
C ALA A 427 28.18 -8.44 -3.17
N LYS A 428 28.65 -9.67 -3.38
CA LYS A 428 29.50 -10.40 -2.42
C LYS A 428 30.92 -9.84 -2.33
N GLN A 429 31.53 -9.49 -3.47
CA GLN A 429 32.88 -8.91 -3.54
C GLN A 429 32.87 -7.37 -3.58
N LYS A 430 31.69 -6.74 -3.62
CA LYS A 430 31.46 -5.29 -3.71
C LYS A 430 32.07 -4.63 -4.96
N ILE A 431 32.06 -5.35 -6.09
CA ILE A 431 32.66 -4.91 -7.35
C ILE A 431 31.64 -4.11 -8.18
N ASN A 432 32.10 -2.99 -8.77
CA ASN A 432 31.36 -2.09 -9.66
C ASN A 432 30.08 -1.46 -9.06
N LEU A 433 29.91 -1.43 -7.73
CA LEU A 433 28.75 -0.78 -7.09
C LEU A 433 28.72 0.73 -7.38
N GLU A 434 29.88 1.39 -7.38
CA GLU A 434 30.03 2.82 -7.67
C GLU A 434 29.55 3.14 -9.10
N LYS A 435 29.91 2.31 -10.08
CA LYS A 435 29.43 2.44 -11.47
C LYS A 435 27.91 2.27 -11.62
N LEU A 436 27.28 1.51 -10.72
CA LEU A 436 25.83 1.38 -10.70
C LEU A 436 25.18 2.64 -10.09
N GLU A 437 25.78 3.26 -9.05
CA GLU A 437 25.36 4.59 -8.57
C GLU A 437 25.53 5.66 -9.67
N GLU A 438 26.67 5.67 -10.36
CA GLU A 438 26.98 6.60 -11.47
C GLU A 438 25.98 6.47 -12.63
N ALA A 439 25.66 5.25 -13.08
CA ALA A 439 24.68 5.01 -14.13
C ALA A 439 23.25 5.47 -13.73
N ILE A 440 22.88 5.29 -12.46
CA ILE A 440 21.59 5.76 -11.92
C ILE A 440 21.53 7.29 -11.90
N VAL A 441 22.60 7.97 -11.47
CA VAL A 441 22.67 9.44 -11.47
C VAL A 441 22.65 9.98 -12.90
N LEU A 442 23.44 9.41 -13.81
CA LEU A 442 23.51 9.81 -15.22
C LEU A 442 22.13 9.75 -15.90
N ILE A 443 21.38 8.67 -15.71
CA ILE A 443 20.03 8.53 -16.26
C ILE A 443 19.05 9.50 -15.57
N GLY A 444 19.16 9.73 -14.26
CA GLY A 444 18.35 10.74 -13.55
C GLY A 444 18.57 12.17 -14.06
N GLU A 445 19.80 12.50 -14.45
CA GLU A 445 20.15 13.79 -15.07
C GLU A 445 19.67 13.88 -16.52
N LEU A 446 19.76 12.80 -17.29
CA LEU A 446 19.26 12.71 -18.68
C LEU A 446 17.74 12.88 -18.73
N ILE A 447 16.99 12.24 -17.83
CA ILE A 447 15.54 12.42 -17.66
C ILE A 447 15.21 13.84 -17.14
N ASN A 448 16.19 14.55 -16.56
CA ASN A 448 16.06 15.91 -16.06
C ASN A 448 14.94 16.02 -14.99
N LEU A 449 15.02 15.13 -13.99
CA LEU A 449 14.00 14.95 -12.95
C LEU A 449 13.80 16.21 -12.09
N ARG A 450 12.57 16.74 -12.10
CA ARG A 450 12.18 17.94 -11.34
C ARG A 450 10.87 17.74 -10.57
N ALA A 451 10.66 18.56 -9.55
CA ALA A 451 9.36 18.76 -8.90
C ALA A 451 9.19 20.22 -8.43
N VAL A 452 7.94 20.62 -8.22
CA VAL A 452 7.62 21.82 -7.43
C VAL A 452 7.74 21.46 -5.95
N THR A 453 8.41 22.31 -5.17
CA THR A 453 8.54 22.16 -3.70
C THR A 453 7.52 23.01 -2.93
N ASP A 454 7.21 24.20 -3.44
CA ASP A 454 6.32 25.18 -2.81
C ASP A 454 4.84 24.99 -3.20
N CYS A 455 4.34 23.77 -2.98
CA CYS A 455 2.93 23.42 -3.15
C CYS A 455 2.48 22.38 -2.12
N HIS A 456 1.16 22.16 -2.03
CA HIS A 456 0.56 21.07 -1.26
C HIS A 456 1.13 19.73 -1.72
N ALA A 457 1.57 18.89 -0.79
CA ALA A 457 2.29 17.68 -1.16
C ALA A 457 1.37 16.61 -1.73
N SER A 458 1.88 15.88 -2.72
CA SER A 458 1.22 14.72 -3.32
C SER A 458 2.22 13.59 -3.56
N GLY A 459 1.72 12.36 -3.64
CA GLY A 459 2.54 11.18 -3.83
C GLY A 459 1.76 9.88 -3.64
N ILE A 460 2.47 8.81 -3.33
CA ILE A 460 1.92 7.44 -3.30
C ILE A 460 2.27 6.74 -1.97
N VAL A 461 1.33 5.93 -1.48
CA VAL A 461 1.51 4.99 -0.36
C VAL A 461 2.28 3.76 -0.83
N ILE A 462 3.36 3.44 -0.14
CA ILE A 462 4.16 2.23 -0.37
C ILE A 462 3.55 1.04 0.39
N GLU A 463 3.46 1.17 1.71
CA GLU A 463 3.07 0.10 2.62
C GLU A 463 2.45 0.68 3.90
N SER A 464 1.35 0.09 4.37
CA SER A 464 0.67 0.52 5.60
C SER A 464 0.64 -0.60 6.64
N LYS A 465 0.81 -0.23 7.91
CA LYS A 465 0.86 -1.15 9.06
C LYS A 465 0.18 -0.56 10.30
N VAL A 466 -0.12 -1.40 11.28
CA VAL A 466 -0.74 -0.98 12.56
C VAL A 466 0.22 -1.28 13.70
N ASP A 467 0.68 -0.22 14.39
CA ASP A 467 1.48 -0.33 15.61
C ASP A 467 0.63 -0.10 16.88
N LYS A 468 0.95 -0.83 17.95
CA LYS A 468 0.27 -0.72 19.25
C LYS A 468 0.50 0.63 19.96
N SER A 469 1.56 1.37 19.64
CA SER A 469 1.91 2.64 20.31
C SER A 469 1.63 3.89 19.48
N ARG A 470 1.74 3.79 18.14
CA ARG A 470 1.57 4.91 17.20
C ARG A 470 0.24 4.88 16.44
N GLY A 471 -0.48 3.76 16.47
CA GLY A 471 -1.70 3.55 15.70
C GLY A 471 -1.41 3.17 14.25
N ILE A 472 -2.19 3.74 13.31
CA ILE A 472 -2.01 3.51 11.87
C ILE A 472 -0.75 4.27 11.41
N LEU A 473 0.15 3.53 10.76
CA LEU A 473 1.38 4.00 10.14
C LEU A 473 1.34 3.71 8.64
N ALA A 474 1.75 4.67 7.82
CA ALA A 474 1.89 4.47 6.38
C ALA A 474 3.24 5.02 5.89
N THR A 475 3.98 4.20 5.16
CA THR A 475 5.19 4.62 4.43
C THR A 475 4.76 5.29 3.14
N LEU A 476 5.05 6.58 3.01
CA LEU A 476 4.74 7.41 1.84
C LEU A 476 6.02 7.75 1.08
N VAL A 477 5.90 7.96 -0.23
CA VAL A 477 6.93 8.66 -1.02
C VAL A 477 6.30 9.93 -1.59
N VAL A 478 6.87 11.08 -1.22
CA VAL A 478 6.45 12.41 -1.72
C VAL A 478 6.93 12.55 -3.15
N GLN A 479 6.03 12.79 -4.11
CA GLN A 479 6.38 13.05 -5.51
C GLN A 479 6.49 14.55 -5.79
N GLN A 480 5.61 15.37 -5.21
CA GLN A 480 5.61 16.83 -5.35
C GLN A 480 5.24 17.51 -4.03
N GLY A 481 5.54 18.80 -3.92
CA GLY A 481 5.25 19.65 -2.75
C GLY A 481 6.10 19.32 -1.52
N THR A 482 5.73 19.93 -0.39
CA THR A 482 6.47 19.78 0.88
C THR A 482 5.53 19.40 2.03
N LEU A 483 5.67 18.16 2.51
CA LEU A 483 4.85 17.54 3.57
C LEU A 483 5.37 17.92 4.96
N LYS A 484 4.49 18.32 5.88
CA LYS A 484 4.85 18.83 7.23
C LYS A 484 3.98 18.17 8.32
N ILE A 485 4.46 18.21 9.57
CA ILE A 485 3.65 17.79 10.73
C ILE A 485 2.50 18.78 10.94
N GLY A 486 1.28 18.26 11.08
CA GLY A 486 0.05 19.03 11.28
C GLY A 486 -0.83 19.14 10.03
N ASP A 487 -0.30 18.80 8.86
CA ASP A 487 -1.01 18.84 7.58
C ASP A 487 -2.16 17.81 7.56
N ILE A 488 -3.19 18.13 6.77
CA ILE A 488 -4.40 17.30 6.59
C ILE A 488 -4.25 16.54 5.27
N ILE A 489 -4.28 15.22 5.34
CA ILE A 489 -3.93 14.34 4.23
C ILE A 489 -5.15 13.50 3.83
N VAL A 490 -5.44 13.43 2.54
CA VAL A 490 -6.49 12.60 1.94
C VAL A 490 -5.82 11.42 1.23
N ILE A 491 -6.22 10.19 1.54
CA ILE A 491 -5.63 8.96 1.00
C ILE A 491 -6.72 7.93 0.73
N GLY A 492 -6.83 7.41 -0.49
CA GLY A 492 -7.89 6.47 -0.86
C GLY A 492 -9.28 6.98 -0.47
N ASN A 493 -10.06 6.16 0.24
CA ASN A 493 -11.38 6.53 0.76
C ASN A 493 -11.36 7.12 2.19
N GLY A 494 -10.22 7.67 2.64
CA GLY A 494 -10.06 8.25 3.97
C GLY A 494 -9.32 9.58 3.99
N TYR A 495 -9.39 10.25 5.14
CA TYR A 495 -8.52 11.37 5.46
C TYR A 495 -7.92 11.19 6.86
N GLY A 496 -7.00 12.07 7.23
CA GLY A 496 -6.40 12.11 8.56
C GLY A 496 -5.55 13.36 8.75
N LYS A 497 -4.87 13.43 9.89
CA LYS A 497 -4.02 14.58 10.24
C LYS A 497 -2.68 14.10 10.75
N ILE A 498 -1.60 14.58 10.16
CA ILE A 498 -0.24 14.08 10.42
C ILE A 498 0.20 14.51 11.82
N ARG A 499 0.27 13.55 12.76
CA ARG A 499 0.64 13.77 14.17
C ARG A 499 2.15 13.69 14.37
N SER A 500 2.81 12.84 13.59
CA SER A 500 4.27 12.66 13.57
C SER A 500 4.71 12.05 12.25
N MET A 501 5.93 12.37 11.83
CA MET A 501 6.59 11.75 10.68
C MET A 501 7.95 11.18 11.10
N PHE A 502 8.36 10.08 10.46
CA PHE A 502 9.63 9.42 10.72
C PHE A 502 10.36 9.13 9.41
N ASP A 503 11.65 9.46 9.34
CA ASP A 503 12.56 9.03 8.28
C ASP A 503 12.72 7.50 8.28
N HIS A 504 13.22 6.93 7.18
CA HIS A 504 13.53 5.49 7.05
C HIS A 504 14.43 4.93 8.17
N ASN A 505 15.21 5.77 8.85
CA ASN A 505 16.00 5.40 10.04
C ASN A 505 15.20 5.42 11.37
N GLY A 506 13.88 5.61 11.33
CA GLY A 506 13.01 5.74 12.51
C GLY A 506 13.17 7.04 13.29
N LYS A 507 13.92 8.02 12.76
CA LYS A 507 14.15 9.34 13.36
C LYS A 507 12.97 10.27 13.07
N ASN A 508 12.52 11.04 14.07
CA ASN A 508 11.45 12.02 13.87
C ASN A 508 11.88 13.09 12.87
N GLU A 509 11.12 13.25 11.78
CA GLU A 509 11.31 14.33 10.82
C GLU A 509 10.16 15.34 10.88
N LYS A 510 10.45 16.60 10.55
CA LYS A 510 9.46 17.69 10.60
C LYS A 510 8.93 18.09 9.24
N VAL A 511 9.71 17.88 8.19
CA VAL A 511 9.48 18.33 6.82
C VAL A 511 10.02 17.27 5.87
N ALA A 512 9.20 16.75 4.97
CA ALA A 512 9.63 15.86 3.90
C ALA A 512 9.52 16.58 2.54
N LEU A 513 10.59 16.47 1.75
CA LEU A 513 10.75 17.07 0.42
C LEU A 513 10.40 16.05 -0.69
N PRO A 514 10.25 16.47 -1.96
CA PRO A 514 10.09 15.55 -3.08
C PRO A 514 11.17 14.46 -3.14
N SER A 515 10.76 13.27 -3.58
CA SER A 515 11.47 12.00 -3.53
C SER A 515 11.85 11.48 -2.13
N ALA A 516 11.50 12.14 -1.02
CA ALA A 516 11.79 11.61 0.32
C ALA A 516 10.81 10.48 0.71
N PRO A 517 11.31 9.32 1.19
CA PRO A 517 10.49 8.28 1.82
C PRO A 517 10.24 8.65 3.29
N ILE A 518 8.98 8.60 3.73
CA ILE A 518 8.57 9.09 5.05
C ILE A 518 7.44 8.25 5.63
N GLU A 519 7.60 7.76 6.86
CA GLU A 519 6.54 7.06 7.61
C GLU A 519 5.70 8.09 8.38
N VAL A 520 4.40 8.18 8.08
CA VAL A 520 3.46 9.09 8.75
C VAL A 520 2.57 8.36 9.75
N ALA A 521 2.18 9.04 10.83
CA ALA A 521 1.19 8.57 11.81
C ALA A 521 0.05 9.58 11.99
N GLY A 522 -1.16 9.08 12.28
CA GLY A 522 -2.35 9.91 12.53
C GLY A 522 -3.43 9.87 11.43
N LEU A 523 -3.38 8.84 10.58
CA LEU A 523 -4.46 8.50 9.65
C LEU A 523 -5.63 7.85 10.41
N ASP A 524 -6.86 8.13 10.00
CA ASP A 524 -8.06 7.53 10.62
C ASP A 524 -8.47 6.19 9.96
N ILE A 525 -8.03 5.96 8.71
CA ILE A 525 -8.22 4.73 7.93
C ILE A 525 -6.85 4.21 7.48
N ILE A 526 -6.70 2.88 7.35
CA ILE A 526 -5.50 2.26 6.80
C ILE A 526 -5.57 2.35 5.26
N PRO A 527 -4.67 3.07 4.57
CA PRO A 527 -4.70 3.17 3.12
C PRO A 527 -4.01 1.97 2.46
N SER A 528 -4.41 1.66 1.24
CA SER A 528 -3.94 0.54 0.42
C SER A 528 -2.52 0.80 -0.11
N SER A 529 -1.79 -0.26 -0.46
CA SER A 529 -0.51 -0.10 -1.18
C SER A 529 -0.79 0.40 -2.60
N GLY A 530 -0.13 1.49 -3.01
CA GLY A 530 -0.37 2.17 -4.28
C GLY A 530 -1.45 3.26 -4.24
N ASP A 531 -2.14 3.49 -3.10
CA ASP A 531 -3.08 4.61 -2.98
C ASP A 531 -2.35 5.96 -3.17
N GLN A 532 -2.93 6.85 -3.97
CA GLN A 532 -2.45 8.24 -4.08
C GLN A 532 -2.91 9.06 -2.88
N PHE A 533 -2.00 9.92 -2.37
CA PHE A 533 -2.30 10.91 -1.34
C PHE A 533 -2.15 12.34 -1.85
N VAL A 534 -2.93 13.25 -1.27
CA VAL A 534 -2.79 14.70 -1.45
C VAL A 534 -3.05 15.42 -0.13
N ILE A 535 -2.30 16.50 0.14
CA ILE A 535 -2.58 17.45 1.23
C ILE A 535 -3.72 18.38 0.81
N VAL A 536 -4.59 18.71 1.76
CA VAL A 536 -5.62 19.76 1.61
C VAL A 536 -5.58 20.76 2.75
N GLU A 537 -6.09 21.96 2.51
CA GLU A 537 -6.00 23.10 3.45
C GLU A 537 -6.95 22.96 4.65
N SER A 538 -8.02 22.17 4.50
CA SER A 538 -9.09 22.10 5.49
C SER A 538 -9.71 20.70 5.59
N GLU A 539 -10.00 20.29 6.83
CA GLU A 539 -10.73 19.05 7.15
C GLU A 539 -12.13 19.02 6.50
N LYS A 540 -12.69 20.18 6.12
CA LYS A 540 -13.94 20.27 5.34
C LYS A 540 -13.74 19.82 3.89
N GLN A 541 -12.68 20.29 3.22
CA GLN A 541 -12.33 19.84 1.86
C GLN A 541 -11.98 18.34 1.86
N ALA A 542 -11.23 17.90 2.87
CA ALA A 542 -10.86 16.49 3.05
C ALA A 542 -12.09 15.58 3.09
N ARG A 543 -13.11 15.99 3.87
CA ARG A 543 -14.38 15.27 3.99
C ARG A 543 -15.19 15.29 2.70
N GLU A 544 -15.29 16.43 2.03
CA GLU A 544 -16.04 16.57 0.76
C GLU A 544 -15.46 15.66 -0.35
N VAL A 545 -14.13 15.55 -0.45
CA VAL A 545 -13.47 14.62 -1.38
C VAL A 545 -13.72 13.16 -1.00
N VAL A 546 -13.66 12.82 0.29
CA VAL A 546 -13.84 11.45 0.78
C VAL A 546 -15.30 10.98 0.68
N GLU A 547 -16.27 11.85 0.96
CA GLU A 547 -17.70 11.55 0.75
C GLU A 547 -17.99 11.30 -0.74
N TYR A 548 -17.40 12.10 -1.65
CA TYR A 548 -17.48 11.87 -3.09
C TYR A 548 -16.87 10.53 -3.55
N ARG A 549 -15.66 10.18 -3.08
CA ARG A 549 -15.01 8.88 -3.37
C ARG A 549 -15.81 7.69 -2.84
N ASN A 550 -16.45 7.83 -1.68
CA ASN A 550 -17.32 6.80 -1.11
C ASN A 550 -18.63 6.64 -1.90
N ASN A 551 -19.27 7.73 -2.34
CA ASN A 551 -20.45 7.64 -3.21
C ASN A 551 -20.11 6.97 -4.57
N LEU A 552 -18.94 7.30 -5.14
CA LEU A 552 -18.43 6.67 -6.37
C LEU A 552 -18.16 5.16 -6.23
N SER A 553 -17.67 4.71 -5.07
CA SER A 553 -17.39 3.29 -4.84
C SER A 553 -18.65 2.50 -4.51
N ASN A 554 -19.57 3.04 -3.71
CA ASN A 554 -20.88 2.43 -3.44
C ASN A 554 -21.67 2.19 -4.73
N ASN A 555 -21.71 3.17 -5.65
CA ASN A 555 -22.42 3.04 -6.93
C ASN A 555 -21.82 1.98 -7.87
N LYS A 556 -20.53 1.64 -7.73
CA LYS A 556 -19.90 0.53 -8.47
C LYS A 556 -20.23 -0.83 -7.87
N VAL A 557 -20.33 -0.94 -6.56
CA VAL A 557 -20.71 -2.21 -5.90
C VAL A 557 -22.10 -2.67 -6.34
N SER A 558 -23.03 -1.75 -6.60
CA SER A 558 -24.41 -2.06 -7.03
C SER A 558 -24.57 -2.65 -8.43
N THR A 559 -23.57 -2.61 -9.32
CA THR A 559 -23.67 -3.28 -10.64
C THR A 559 -23.24 -4.73 -10.60
N ASP A 560 -22.29 -5.07 -9.74
CA ASP A 560 -21.56 -6.34 -9.78
C ASP A 560 -22.11 -7.36 -8.76
N SER A 561 -23.06 -6.96 -7.91
CA SER A 561 -23.54 -7.75 -6.76
C SER A 561 -24.92 -8.42 -6.95
N ILE A 562 -25.23 -8.89 -8.17
CA ILE A 562 -26.52 -9.54 -8.49
C ILE A 562 -26.47 -11.09 -8.38
N ASP A 563 -25.27 -11.69 -8.26
CA ASP A 563 -25.01 -13.14 -8.12
C ASP A 563 -25.45 -13.77 -6.76
N ILE A 564 -26.42 -13.16 -6.08
CA ILE A 564 -26.98 -13.61 -4.80
C ILE A 564 -27.78 -14.92 -4.94
N PHE A 565 -28.24 -15.25 -6.15
CA PHE A 565 -29.06 -16.44 -6.45
C PHE A 565 -28.35 -17.56 -7.22
N SER A 566 -27.02 -17.61 -7.19
CA SER A 566 -26.23 -18.78 -7.59
C SER A 566 -26.35 -19.93 -6.57
N GLN A 567 -27.55 -20.50 -6.46
CA GLN A 567 -27.80 -21.76 -5.77
C GLN A 567 -27.21 -22.95 -6.56
N GLU A 568 -27.08 -24.09 -5.89
CA GLU A 568 -26.68 -25.38 -6.46
C GLU A 568 -25.33 -25.43 -7.20
N ASN A 569 -24.25 -25.54 -6.42
CA ASN A 569 -23.16 -26.46 -6.76
C ASN A 569 -22.60 -27.07 -5.47
N ASN A 570 -22.19 -28.34 -5.51
CA ASN A 570 -21.68 -29.11 -4.35
C ASN A 570 -20.23 -28.74 -3.95
N VAL A 571 -19.90 -27.44 -4.03
CA VAL A 571 -18.58 -26.88 -3.74
C VAL A 571 -18.37 -26.80 -2.24
N THR A 572 -17.29 -27.41 -1.76
CA THR A 572 -16.84 -27.19 -0.38
C THR A 572 -16.20 -25.81 -0.27
N LYS A 573 -16.87 -24.88 0.42
CA LYS A 573 -16.33 -23.56 0.74
C LYS A 573 -15.54 -23.66 2.04
N ILE A 574 -14.26 -23.29 2.00
CA ILE A 574 -13.39 -23.28 3.19
C ILE A 574 -13.26 -21.82 3.68
N PRO A 575 -13.88 -21.47 4.82
CA PRO A 575 -13.81 -20.13 5.37
C PRO A 575 -12.45 -19.88 6.03
N ILE A 576 -11.83 -18.75 5.68
CA ILE A 576 -10.51 -18.32 6.18
C ILE A 576 -10.60 -16.88 6.68
N ILE A 577 -9.91 -16.61 7.79
CA ILE A 577 -9.62 -15.25 8.29
C ILE A 577 -8.12 -15.02 8.16
N LEU A 578 -7.74 -13.92 7.51
CA LEU A 578 -6.34 -13.57 7.23
C LEU A 578 -5.90 -12.38 8.09
N LYS A 579 -4.79 -12.55 8.82
CA LYS A 579 -4.16 -11.50 9.64
C LYS A 579 -2.69 -11.39 9.26
N CYS A 580 -2.34 -10.27 8.61
CA CYS A 580 -0.95 -9.94 8.26
C CYS A 580 -0.49 -8.70 9.03
N ASP A 581 0.79 -8.40 9.00
CA ASP A 581 1.38 -7.24 9.65
C ASP A 581 1.38 -5.97 8.79
N VAL A 582 1.25 -6.11 7.46
CA VAL A 582 1.23 -5.02 6.46
C VAL A 582 0.18 -5.23 5.37
N THR A 583 -0.22 -4.15 4.66
CA THR A 583 -1.21 -4.17 3.55
C THR A 583 -0.86 -5.13 2.43
N GLY A 584 0.27 -4.94 1.77
CA GLY A 584 0.59 -5.68 0.54
C GLY A 584 0.70 -7.19 0.76
N SER A 585 1.07 -7.64 1.96
CA SER A 585 1.08 -9.06 2.30
C SER A 585 -0.33 -9.65 2.40
N ILE A 586 -1.36 -8.87 2.78
CA ILE A 586 -2.76 -9.31 2.67
C ILE A 586 -3.13 -9.54 1.21
N GLU A 587 -2.83 -8.57 0.33
CA GLU A 587 -3.16 -8.67 -1.09
C GLU A 587 -2.44 -9.85 -1.76
N ALA A 588 -1.13 -9.98 -1.55
CA ALA A 588 -0.33 -11.06 -2.10
C ALA A 588 -0.80 -12.44 -1.64
N ILE A 589 -1.07 -12.61 -0.34
CA ILE A 589 -1.56 -13.88 0.21
C ILE A 589 -2.99 -14.15 -0.25
N ARG A 590 -3.88 -13.15 -0.29
CA ARG A 590 -5.25 -13.28 -0.80
C ARG A 590 -5.25 -13.71 -2.27
N ASN A 591 -4.45 -13.06 -3.11
CA ASN A 591 -4.35 -13.38 -4.53
C ASN A 591 -3.73 -14.77 -4.76
N ALA A 592 -2.70 -15.14 -3.98
CA ALA A 592 -2.12 -16.48 -4.01
C ALA A 592 -3.11 -17.57 -3.58
N ILE A 593 -3.87 -17.36 -2.51
CA ILE A 593 -4.89 -18.30 -2.01
C ILE A 593 -6.06 -18.42 -2.99
N VAL A 594 -6.52 -17.33 -3.60
CA VAL A 594 -7.59 -17.36 -4.60
C VAL A 594 -7.16 -18.15 -5.85
N LYS A 595 -5.90 -18.03 -6.28
CA LYS A 595 -5.31 -18.89 -7.35
C LYS A 595 -5.33 -20.39 -7.03
N LEU A 596 -5.51 -20.81 -5.76
CA LEU A 596 -5.62 -22.24 -5.36
C LEU A 596 -7.07 -22.78 -5.36
N SER A 597 -8.06 -21.95 -5.68
CA SER A 597 -9.48 -22.33 -5.59
C SER A 597 -9.95 -23.03 -6.87
N ASN A 598 -10.43 -24.27 -6.72
CA ASN A 598 -10.91 -25.12 -7.82
C ASN A 598 -12.44 -25.30 -7.78
N GLU A 599 -12.98 -26.09 -8.71
CA GLU A 599 -14.43 -26.33 -8.81
C GLU A 599 -15.00 -27.10 -7.61
N GLU A 600 -14.28 -28.09 -7.06
CA GLU A 600 -14.73 -28.86 -5.89
C GLU A 600 -14.52 -28.14 -4.55
N VAL A 601 -13.47 -27.32 -4.44
CA VAL A 601 -13.00 -26.69 -3.20
C VAL A 601 -12.67 -25.23 -3.50
N LYS A 602 -13.46 -24.30 -2.95
CA LYS A 602 -13.22 -22.85 -3.07
C LYS A 602 -12.84 -22.26 -1.72
N VAL A 603 -11.76 -21.49 -1.70
CA VAL A 603 -11.35 -20.77 -0.50
C VAL A 603 -12.12 -19.46 -0.41
N ASN A 604 -12.65 -19.15 0.76
CA ASN A 604 -13.44 -17.95 1.00
C ASN A 604 -12.83 -17.13 2.15
N VAL A 605 -12.15 -16.03 1.81
CA VAL A 605 -11.56 -15.11 2.80
C VAL A 605 -12.67 -14.23 3.37
N LEU A 606 -13.20 -14.62 4.53
CA LEU A 606 -14.33 -13.94 5.21
C LEU A 606 -13.91 -12.56 5.75
N HIS A 607 -12.72 -12.49 6.33
CA HIS A 607 -12.15 -11.26 6.87
C HIS A 607 -10.64 -11.24 6.60
N SER A 608 -10.14 -10.06 6.24
CA SER A 608 -8.72 -9.78 6.10
C SER A 608 -8.40 -8.47 6.81
N GLY A 609 -7.44 -8.49 7.73
CA GLY A 609 -7.10 -7.32 8.55
C GLY A 609 -5.63 -7.28 8.96
N ILE A 610 -5.18 -6.10 9.41
CA ILE A 610 -3.78 -5.84 9.74
C ILE A 610 -3.57 -5.83 11.25
N GLY A 611 -2.43 -6.35 11.70
CA GLY A 611 -1.98 -6.31 13.08
C GLY A 611 -2.33 -7.58 13.87
N VAL A 612 -2.28 -7.47 15.20
CA VAL A 612 -2.45 -8.61 16.11
C VAL A 612 -3.86 -9.21 16.05
N ILE A 613 -3.96 -10.53 16.17
CA ILE A 613 -5.25 -11.23 16.29
C ILE A 613 -6.00 -10.71 17.53
N THR A 614 -7.26 -10.35 17.34
CA THR A 614 -8.16 -9.83 18.38
C THR A 614 -9.15 -10.89 18.87
N GLU A 615 -9.84 -10.60 19.97
CA GLU A 615 -10.95 -11.44 20.48
C GLU A 615 -12.13 -11.49 19.50
N SER A 616 -12.37 -10.41 18.74
CA SER A 616 -13.38 -10.38 17.67
C SER A 616 -13.06 -11.31 16.50
N ASP A 617 -11.77 -11.48 16.15
CA ASP A 617 -11.36 -12.44 15.11
C ASP A 617 -11.60 -13.90 15.54
N ILE A 618 -11.39 -14.20 16.82
CA ILE A 618 -11.67 -15.49 17.44
C ILE A 618 -13.17 -15.79 17.46
N LEU A 619 -13.99 -14.82 17.86
CA LEU A 619 -15.45 -14.99 17.87
C LEU A 619 -16.01 -15.19 16.45
N LEU A 620 -15.46 -14.48 15.45
CA LEU A 620 -15.81 -14.69 14.05
C LEU A 620 -15.40 -16.10 13.58
N ALA A 621 -14.18 -16.54 13.92
CA ALA A 621 -13.68 -17.88 13.57
C ALA A 621 -14.52 -19.00 14.20
N GLU A 622 -14.93 -18.86 15.45
CA GLU A 622 -15.82 -19.81 16.14
C GLU A 622 -17.19 -19.87 15.46
N ALA A 623 -17.81 -18.71 15.20
CA ALA A 623 -19.13 -18.63 14.60
C ALA A 623 -19.20 -19.14 13.15
N SER A 624 -18.11 -18.99 12.38
CA SER A 624 -18.04 -19.41 10.98
C SER A 624 -17.25 -20.70 10.73
N GLN A 625 -16.72 -21.33 11.79
CA GLN A 625 -15.77 -22.46 11.72
C GLN A 625 -14.54 -22.18 10.81
N ALA A 626 -14.05 -20.93 10.83
CA ALA A 626 -12.93 -20.51 10.00
C ALA A 626 -11.57 -20.81 10.62
N ILE A 627 -10.58 -21.05 9.76
CA ILE A 627 -9.16 -21.11 10.15
C ILE A 627 -8.59 -19.70 10.12
N ILE A 628 -7.82 -19.34 11.16
CA ILE A 628 -7.10 -18.05 11.18
C ILE A 628 -5.66 -18.27 10.68
N LEU A 629 -5.30 -17.60 9.59
CA LEU A 629 -3.92 -17.54 9.09
C LEU A 629 -3.27 -16.26 9.62
N ALA A 630 -2.16 -16.40 10.35
CA ALA A 630 -1.36 -15.31 10.89
C ALA A 630 -0.01 -15.24 10.18
N PHE A 631 0.21 -14.20 9.39
CA PHE A 631 1.46 -13.97 8.65
C PHE A 631 2.29 -12.86 9.31
N ASN A 632 3.47 -13.21 9.84
CA ASN A 632 4.37 -12.34 10.63
C ASN A 632 3.66 -11.62 11.81
N VAL A 633 2.55 -12.19 12.30
CA VAL A 633 1.65 -11.61 13.30
C VAL A 633 1.71 -12.37 14.62
N LYS A 634 1.76 -11.64 15.74
CA LYS A 634 1.83 -12.21 17.09
C LYS A 634 0.48 -12.10 17.80
N THR A 635 0.09 -13.16 18.51
CA THR A 635 -1.06 -13.15 19.44
C THR A 635 -0.73 -12.44 20.74
N ASP A 636 -1.71 -11.71 21.29
CA ASP A 636 -1.64 -11.16 22.65
C ASP A 636 -1.74 -12.29 23.70
N PRO A 637 -1.05 -12.22 24.85
CA PRO A 637 -1.15 -13.24 25.90
C PRO A 637 -2.57 -13.55 26.36
N ARG A 638 -3.46 -12.55 26.45
CA ARG A 638 -4.87 -12.75 26.86
C ARG A 638 -5.64 -13.58 25.82
N VAL A 639 -5.46 -13.21 24.56
CA VAL A 639 -6.07 -13.87 23.38
C VAL A 639 -5.68 -15.36 23.33
N ARG A 640 -4.46 -15.73 23.75
CA ARG A 640 -4.00 -17.14 23.81
C ARG A 640 -4.78 -18.02 24.77
N GLU A 641 -5.35 -17.48 25.84
CA GLU A 641 -6.19 -18.27 26.76
C GLU A 641 -7.55 -18.56 26.13
N PHE A 642 -8.14 -17.57 25.46
CA PHE A 642 -9.38 -17.72 24.69
C PHE A 642 -9.25 -18.76 23.56
N ILE A 643 -8.12 -18.77 22.83
CA ILE A 643 -7.83 -19.77 21.79
C ILE A 643 -7.87 -21.19 22.37
N LYS A 644 -7.24 -21.42 23.53
CA LYS A 644 -7.23 -22.73 24.20
C LYS A 644 -8.61 -23.18 24.66
N GLN A 645 -9.44 -22.25 25.12
CA GLN A 645 -10.82 -22.54 25.54
C GLN A 645 -11.72 -22.88 24.34
N LYS A 646 -11.64 -22.11 23.25
CA LYS A 646 -12.48 -22.27 22.05
C LYS A 646 -11.98 -23.29 21.02
N LYS A 647 -10.73 -23.77 21.15
CA LYS A 647 -10.11 -24.81 20.29
C LYS A 647 -10.08 -24.45 18.79
N ILE A 648 -9.81 -23.19 18.48
CA ILE A 648 -9.74 -22.69 17.09
C ILE A 648 -8.39 -23.05 16.46
N ASP A 649 -8.39 -23.50 15.21
CA ASP A 649 -7.17 -23.69 14.41
C ASP A 649 -6.62 -22.32 13.97
N ILE A 650 -5.41 -22.01 14.44
CA ILE A 650 -4.71 -20.75 14.16
C ILE A 650 -3.27 -21.11 13.81
N ARG A 651 -2.85 -20.73 12.61
CA ARG A 651 -1.56 -21.11 12.04
C ARG A 651 -0.70 -19.86 11.84
N PHE A 652 0.55 -19.95 12.29
CA PHE A 652 1.50 -18.85 12.27
C PHE A 652 2.60 -19.16 11.25
N TYR A 653 2.89 -18.21 10.37
CA TYR A 653 3.93 -18.34 9.34
C TYR A 653 4.70 -17.03 9.23
N ASP A 654 6.03 -17.13 9.12
CA ASP A 654 6.90 -15.98 8.85
C ASP A 654 7.42 -16.00 7.38
N ILE A 655 7.05 -17.04 6.61
CA ILE A 655 7.45 -17.26 5.20
C ILE A 655 6.21 -17.60 4.37
N ILE A 656 5.94 -16.83 3.31
CA ILE A 656 4.73 -16.95 2.49
C ILE A 656 4.63 -18.30 1.74
N TYR A 657 5.76 -18.91 1.37
CA TYR A 657 5.79 -20.23 0.73
C TYR A 657 5.27 -21.35 1.64
N GLU A 658 5.58 -21.30 2.94
CA GLU A 658 5.13 -22.29 3.92
C GLU A 658 3.61 -22.20 4.11
N LEU A 659 3.11 -20.97 4.21
CA LEU A 659 1.68 -20.65 4.23
C LEU A 659 0.95 -21.19 3.00
N ILE A 660 1.47 -20.92 1.79
CA ILE A 660 0.87 -21.38 0.53
C ILE A 660 0.86 -22.91 0.44
N ASN A 661 1.94 -23.58 0.86
CA ASN A 661 2.06 -25.04 0.76
C ASN A 661 1.20 -25.78 1.81
N ASP A 662 1.18 -25.34 3.07
CA ASP A 662 0.29 -25.92 4.09
C ASP A 662 -1.19 -25.69 3.77
N ILE A 663 -1.53 -24.57 3.11
CA ILE A 663 -2.88 -24.39 2.54
C ILE A 663 -3.13 -25.40 1.43
N LYS A 664 -2.24 -25.57 0.44
CA LYS A 664 -2.40 -26.60 -0.61
C LYS A 664 -2.64 -27.99 -0.02
N ASP A 665 -1.86 -28.38 1.00
CA ASP A 665 -2.02 -29.68 1.65
C ASP A 665 -3.28 -29.77 2.52
N PHE A 666 -3.71 -28.67 3.13
CA PHE A 666 -5.02 -28.60 3.78
C PHE A 666 -6.17 -28.75 2.77
N LEU A 667 -6.11 -28.09 1.61
CA LEU A 667 -7.09 -28.26 0.53
C LEU A 667 -7.09 -29.69 -0.02
N ASN A 668 -5.91 -30.28 -0.22
CA ASN A 668 -5.75 -31.71 -0.57
C ASN A 668 -6.48 -32.62 0.44
N SER A 669 -6.39 -32.31 1.75
CA SER A 669 -7.08 -33.08 2.81
C SER A 669 -8.61 -32.98 2.79
N LYS A 670 -9.19 -32.02 2.05
CA LYS A 670 -10.64 -31.78 1.93
C LYS A 670 -11.23 -32.22 0.59
N LEU A 671 -10.41 -32.54 -0.41
CA LEU A 671 -10.88 -33.16 -1.65
C LEU A 671 -11.54 -34.51 -1.40
N LYS A 672 -12.52 -34.87 -2.23
CA LYS A 672 -13.12 -36.22 -2.20
C LYS A 672 -12.11 -37.23 -2.77
N PRO A 673 -11.96 -38.43 -2.18
CA PRO A 673 -11.05 -39.42 -2.72
C PRO A 673 -11.58 -39.94 -4.07
N VAL A 674 -10.76 -39.87 -5.11
CA VAL A 674 -11.07 -40.44 -6.42
C VAL A 674 -11.10 -41.96 -6.27
N ILE A 675 -12.23 -42.56 -6.63
CA ILE A 675 -12.36 -44.01 -6.73
C ILE A 675 -11.74 -44.41 -8.07
N GLN A 676 -10.65 -45.17 -8.03
CA GLN A 676 -10.02 -45.74 -9.23
C GLN A 676 -10.27 -47.25 -9.27
N GLU A 677 -10.72 -47.74 -10.42
CA GLU A 677 -10.92 -49.17 -10.66
C GLU A 677 -9.59 -49.82 -11.02
N TYR A 678 -9.22 -50.89 -10.29
CA TYR A 678 -8.04 -51.69 -10.60
C TYR A 678 -8.46 -53.12 -10.93
N ASN A 679 -8.12 -53.60 -12.13
CA ASN A 679 -8.37 -54.98 -12.54
C ASN A 679 -7.44 -55.92 -11.77
N VAL A 680 -8.03 -56.80 -10.95
CA VAL A 680 -7.33 -57.73 -10.04
C VAL A 680 -7.08 -59.09 -10.71
N GLY A 681 -7.94 -59.49 -11.65
CA GLY A 681 -7.79 -60.73 -12.39
C GLY A 681 -8.76 -60.86 -13.57
N LEU A 682 -8.45 -61.80 -14.46
CA LEU A 682 -9.27 -62.14 -15.62
C LEU A 682 -9.36 -63.66 -15.71
N ALA A 683 -10.57 -64.16 -15.97
CA ALA A 683 -10.82 -65.58 -16.23
C ALA A 683 -11.68 -65.76 -17.48
N SER A 684 -11.46 -66.85 -18.22
CA SER A 684 -12.34 -67.28 -19.31
C SER A 684 -13.28 -68.39 -18.85
N VAL A 685 -14.53 -68.30 -19.28
CA VAL A 685 -15.56 -69.32 -19.06
C VAL A 685 -15.34 -70.47 -20.03
N ARG A 686 -15.15 -71.69 -19.52
CA ARG A 686 -15.08 -72.91 -20.32
C ARG A 686 -16.44 -73.59 -20.42
N GLU A 687 -17.07 -73.85 -19.26
CA GLU A 687 -18.33 -74.59 -19.16
C GLU A 687 -19.27 -73.93 -18.15
N VAL A 688 -20.58 -74.18 -18.25
CA VAL A 688 -21.59 -73.61 -17.36
C VAL A 688 -22.45 -74.74 -16.80
N PHE A 689 -22.33 -75.00 -15.50
CA PHE A 689 -23.08 -76.03 -14.79
C PHE A 689 -24.32 -75.41 -14.16
N SER A 690 -25.51 -75.81 -14.62
CA SER A 690 -26.77 -75.47 -13.98
C SER A 690 -27.12 -76.56 -12.97
N ILE A 691 -27.16 -76.20 -11.68
CA ILE A 691 -27.55 -77.13 -10.61
C ILE A 691 -29.04 -76.96 -10.30
N ASP A 692 -29.51 -75.72 -10.27
CA ASP A 692 -30.92 -75.33 -10.14
C ASP A 692 -31.23 -74.20 -11.11
N LYS A 693 -32.52 -74.00 -11.43
CA LYS A 693 -33.01 -72.90 -12.30
C LYS A 693 -32.62 -71.48 -11.84
N THR A 694 -32.10 -71.35 -10.61
CA THR A 694 -31.70 -70.09 -9.96
C THR A 694 -30.21 -70.01 -9.61
N VAL A 695 -29.43 -71.09 -9.81
CA VAL A 695 -28.00 -71.14 -9.42
C VAL A 695 -27.16 -71.81 -10.50
N SER A 696 -26.42 -70.97 -11.23
CA SER A 696 -25.34 -71.34 -12.12
C SER A 696 -24.01 -71.43 -11.37
N ILE A 697 -23.21 -72.45 -11.66
CA ILE A 697 -21.78 -72.50 -11.33
C ILE A 697 -21.02 -72.52 -12.65
N VAL A 698 -20.19 -71.51 -12.84
CA VAL A 698 -19.42 -71.28 -14.06
C VAL A 698 -18.04 -71.89 -13.88
N GLY A 699 -17.67 -72.83 -14.76
CA GLY A 699 -16.34 -73.42 -14.82
C GLY A 699 -15.38 -72.46 -15.52
N CYS A 700 -14.52 -71.80 -14.74
CA CYS A 700 -13.64 -70.73 -15.18
C CYS A 700 -12.17 -71.11 -15.05
N HIS A 701 -11.36 -70.70 -16.04
CA HIS A 701 -9.90 -70.77 -15.96
C HIS A 701 -9.33 -69.36 -15.78
N VAL A 702 -8.63 -69.11 -14.68
CA VAL A 702 -8.00 -67.79 -14.42
C VAL A 702 -6.79 -67.63 -15.35
N THR A 703 -6.87 -66.68 -16.28
CA THR A 703 -5.83 -66.41 -17.30
C THR A 703 -4.83 -65.36 -16.84
N ASN A 704 -5.24 -64.41 -15.98
CA ASN A 704 -4.35 -63.39 -15.43
C ASN A 704 -4.78 -62.97 -14.01
N GLY A 705 -3.83 -62.51 -13.20
CA GLY A 705 -4.07 -62.01 -11.84
C GLY A 705 -4.65 -63.07 -10.89
N MET A 706 -5.64 -62.66 -10.11
CA MET A 706 -6.36 -63.51 -9.15
C MET A 706 -7.83 -63.12 -9.01
N ILE A 707 -8.68 -64.07 -8.65
CA ILE A 707 -10.09 -63.84 -8.30
C ILE A 707 -10.29 -64.15 -6.82
N LYS A 708 -10.90 -63.21 -6.08
CA LYS A 708 -11.27 -63.34 -4.66
C LYS A 708 -12.77 -63.60 -4.52
N LYS A 709 -13.20 -64.32 -3.48
CA LYS A 709 -14.62 -64.42 -3.10
C LYS A 709 -15.09 -63.04 -2.61
N GLY A 710 -16.25 -62.58 -3.09
CA GLY A 710 -16.76 -61.22 -2.83
C GLY A 710 -16.07 -60.11 -3.65
N ALA A 711 -15.26 -60.43 -4.66
CA ALA A 711 -14.77 -59.42 -5.60
C ALA A 711 -15.91 -58.94 -6.53
N LEU A 712 -15.85 -57.66 -6.93
CA LEU A 712 -16.69 -57.13 -8.00
C LEU A 712 -16.18 -57.65 -9.35
N VAL A 713 -17.11 -57.98 -10.24
CA VAL A 713 -16.84 -58.66 -11.51
C VAL A 713 -17.74 -58.14 -12.64
N ARG A 714 -17.14 -57.98 -13.81
CA ARG A 714 -17.80 -57.68 -15.09
C ARG A 714 -17.74 -58.89 -16.00
N LEU A 715 -18.89 -59.35 -16.47
CA LEU A 715 -19.03 -60.39 -17.49
C LEU A 715 -19.07 -59.72 -18.87
N LYS A 716 -18.15 -60.09 -19.76
CA LYS A 716 -18.09 -59.62 -21.14
C LYS A 716 -18.25 -60.77 -22.13
N ARG A 717 -18.82 -60.45 -23.29
CA ARG A 717 -18.91 -61.35 -24.47
C ARG A 717 -18.55 -60.53 -25.71
N ASN A 718 -17.51 -60.91 -26.43
CA ASN A 718 -16.96 -60.14 -27.55
C ASN A 718 -16.74 -58.66 -27.16
N ASP A 719 -16.05 -58.45 -26.04
CA ASP A 719 -15.77 -57.18 -25.34
C ASP A 719 -16.97 -56.32 -24.90
N LYS A 720 -18.21 -56.73 -25.19
CA LYS A 720 -19.43 -56.06 -24.70
C LYS A 720 -19.76 -56.52 -23.29
N LEU A 721 -19.97 -55.56 -22.38
CA LEU A 721 -20.46 -55.81 -21.02
C LEU A 721 -21.89 -56.38 -21.08
N ILE A 722 -22.10 -57.53 -20.44
CA ILE A 722 -23.40 -58.19 -20.29
C ILE A 722 -23.96 -58.01 -18.87
N TYR A 723 -23.10 -58.13 -17.87
CA TYR A 723 -23.50 -58.14 -16.47
C TYR A 723 -22.37 -57.63 -15.56
N GLU A 724 -22.75 -56.99 -14.46
CA GLU A 724 -21.87 -56.49 -13.41
C GLU A 724 -22.45 -56.88 -12.04
N GLY A 725 -21.61 -57.37 -11.13
CA GLY A 725 -22.04 -57.88 -9.82
C GLY A 725 -20.88 -58.42 -8.99
N GLU A 726 -21.15 -59.34 -8.06
CA GLU A 726 -20.15 -59.92 -7.14
C GLU A 726 -19.98 -61.44 -7.27
N VAL A 727 -18.79 -61.93 -6.88
CA VAL A 727 -18.50 -63.37 -6.76
C VAL A 727 -19.06 -63.93 -5.44
N LYS A 728 -20.30 -64.43 -5.51
CA LYS A 728 -21.04 -64.98 -4.36
C LYS A 728 -20.42 -66.28 -3.83
N ILE A 729 -19.99 -67.17 -4.72
CA ILE A 729 -19.31 -68.43 -4.37
C ILE A 729 -18.09 -68.60 -5.26
N LEU A 730 -16.97 -69.00 -4.65
CA LEU A 730 -15.71 -69.34 -5.31
C LEU A 730 -15.24 -70.69 -4.77
N ARG A 731 -15.16 -71.70 -5.64
CA ARG A 731 -14.80 -73.08 -5.28
C ARG A 731 -13.70 -73.62 -6.18
N ARG A 732 -12.92 -74.57 -5.67
CA ARG A 732 -11.98 -75.37 -6.47
C ARG A 732 -12.19 -76.84 -6.12
N PHE A 733 -12.54 -77.64 -7.14
CA PHE A 733 -13.06 -78.99 -6.97
C PHE A 733 -14.26 -79.04 -6.01
N LYS A 734 -14.07 -79.46 -4.75
CA LYS A 734 -15.12 -79.56 -3.73
C LYS A 734 -15.05 -78.48 -2.64
N ASP A 735 -13.95 -77.71 -2.59
CA ASP A 735 -13.63 -76.84 -1.46
C ASP A 735 -13.97 -75.37 -1.76
N ASP A 736 -14.56 -74.66 -0.79
CA ASP A 736 -14.74 -73.20 -0.82
C ASP A 736 -13.40 -72.49 -0.58
N VAL A 737 -12.96 -71.68 -1.55
CA VAL A 737 -11.67 -70.97 -1.51
C VAL A 737 -11.85 -69.45 -1.37
N LYS A 738 -10.89 -68.81 -0.70
CA LYS A 738 -10.86 -67.35 -0.53
C LYS A 738 -10.36 -66.64 -1.79
N GLU A 739 -9.35 -67.20 -2.43
CA GLU A 739 -8.74 -66.68 -3.67
C GLU A 739 -8.32 -67.83 -4.60
N VAL A 740 -8.29 -67.56 -5.90
CA VAL A 740 -7.73 -68.44 -6.95
C VAL A 740 -6.81 -67.60 -7.84
N LYS A 741 -5.62 -68.13 -8.14
CA LYS A 741 -4.55 -67.45 -8.89
C LYS A 741 -4.53 -67.90 -10.36
N SER A 742 -3.92 -67.11 -11.23
CA SER A 742 -3.72 -67.45 -12.64
C SER A 742 -3.10 -68.84 -12.84
N GLY A 743 -3.52 -69.53 -13.91
CA GLY A 743 -3.12 -70.90 -14.24
C GLY A 743 -3.93 -71.99 -13.53
N PHE A 744 -4.93 -71.62 -12.72
CA PHE A 744 -5.82 -72.57 -12.05
C PHE A 744 -7.28 -72.43 -12.47
N GLU A 745 -7.97 -73.56 -12.46
CA GLU A 745 -9.41 -73.68 -12.69
C GLU A 745 -10.22 -73.52 -11.39
N CYS A 746 -11.41 -72.94 -11.51
CA CYS A 746 -12.32 -72.71 -10.39
C CYS A 746 -13.79 -72.69 -10.83
N GLY A 747 -14.70 -73.01 -9.91
CA GLY A 747 -16.12 -72.79 -10.04
C GLY A 747 -16.50 -71.43 -9.44
N ILE A 748 -17.06 -70.53 -10.26
CA ILE A 748 -17.52 -69.19 -9.87
C ILE A 748 -19.05 -69.17 -9.93
N SER A 749 -19.72 -68.65 -8.90
CA SER A 749 -21.17 -68.35 -8.96
C SER A 749 -21.40 -66.86 -8.73
N LEU A 750 -22.13 -66.23 -9.65
CA LEU A 750 -22.38 -64.79 -9.70
C LEU A 750 -23.70 -64.43 -9.00
N SER A 751 -23.78 -63.21 -8.47
CA SER A 751 -24.93 -62.68 -7.71
C SER A 751 -26.20 -62.41 -8.54
N GLY A 752 -26.81 -63.46 -9.10
CA GLY A 752 -28.08 -63.36 -9.84
C GLY A 752 -27.92 -63.20 -11.35
N CYS A 753 -26.84 -63.70 -11.94
CA CYS A 753 -26.67 -63.78 -13.39
C CYS A 753 -27.02 -65.18 -13.92
N THR A 754 -28.06 -65.27 -14.76
CA THR A 754 -28.55 -66.54 -15.34
C THR A 754 -28.11 -66.77 -16.79
N SER A 755 -27.39 -65.82 -17.41
CA SER A 755 -27.18 -65.74 -18.87
C SER A 755 -25.72 -65.88 -19.32
N VAL A 756 -24.91 -66.61 -18.55
CA VAL A 756 -23.49 -66.90 -18.86
C VAL A 756 -23.39 -67.96 -19.96
N GLN A 757 -22.42 -67.82 -20.87
CA GLN A 757 -22.15 -68.77 -21.96
C GLN A 757 -20.67 -69.20 -21.97
N PRO A 758 -20.35 -70.38 -22.56
CA PRO A 758 -18.97 -70.74 -22.90
C PRO A 758 -18.27 -69.65 -23.74
N ASN A 759 -16.99 -69.43 -23.46
CA ASN A 759 -16.15 -68.37 -24.04
C ASN A 759 -16.46 -66.92 -23.60
N ASP A 760 -17.36 -66.70 -22.65
CA ASP A 760 -17.45 -65.40 -21.95
C ASP A 760 -16.16 -65.11 -21.16
N THR A 761 -15.85 -63.83 -20.94
CA THR A 761 -14.75 -63.38 -20.08
C THR A 761 -15.28 -62.72 -18.81
N ILE A 762 -14.65 -63.02 -17.68
CA ILE A 762 -14.94 -62.43 -16.36
C ILE A 762 -13.73 -61.60 -15.95
N GLU A 763 -13.92 -60.29 -15.84
CA GLU A 763 -12.93 -59.34 -15.32
C GLU A 763 -13.28 -59.02 -13.86
N ALA A 764 -12.38 -59.36 -12.93
CA ALA A 764 -12.50 -58.99 -11.52
C ALA A 764 -11.77 -57.66 -11.27
N PHE A 765 -12.43 -56.73 -10.58
CA PHE A 765 -11.90 -55.40 -10.29
C PHE A 765 -12.15 -54.98 -8.83
N GLU A 766 -11.32 -54.08 -8.33
CA GLU A 766 -11.35 -53.59 -6.95
C GLU A 766 -11.34 -52.06 -6.94
N LEU A 767 -12.24 -51.46 -6.14
CA LEU A 767 -12.47 -50.02 -6.09
C LEU A 767 -11.53 -49.37 -5.06
N VAL A 768 -10.37 -48.90 -5.51
CA VAL A 768 -9.36 -48.30 -4.65
C VAL A 768 -9.65 -46.80 -4.48
N LYS A 769 -9.91 -46.38 -3.25
CA LYS A 769 -10.04 -44.96 -2.88
C LYS A 769 -8.65 -44.32 -2.82
N LYS A 770 -8.31 -43.52 -3.82
CA LYS A 770 -7.05 -42.76 -3.88
C LYS A 770 -7.32 -41.32 -3.42
N GLN A 771 -6.44 -40.77 -2.59
CA GLN A 771 -6.52 -39.34 -2.28
C GLN A 771 -6.29 -38.53 -3.56
N ALA A 772 -7.20 -37.60 -3.84
CA ALA A 772 -6.99 -36.61 -4.88
C ALA A 772 -5.84 -35.67 -4.48
N LYS A 773 -5.22 -35.04 -5.46
CA LYS A 773 -4.31 -33.92 -5.26
C LYS A 773 -4.70 -32.79 -6.20
N LEU A 774 -4.53 -31.56 -5.71
CA LEU A 774 -4.40 -30.39 -6.57
C LEU A 774 -3.13 -30.58 -7.42
N ASN A 775 -3.25 -30.28 -8.72
CA ASN A 775 -2.12 -30.12 -9.64
C ASN A 775 -1.65 -28.66 -9.61
#